data_AF-A0A5F5XHG5-F1
#
_entry.id   AF-A0A5F5XHG5-F1
#
_cell.length_a   1.000
_cell.length_b   1.000
_cell.length_c   1.000
_cell.angle_alpha   90.00
_cell.angle_beta   90.00
_cell.angle_gamma   90.00
#
_symmetry.space_group_name_H-M   'P 1'
#
loop_
_entity.id
_entity.type
_entity.pdbx_description
1 polymer ?
#
loop_
_entity_poly.entity_id
_entity_poly.type
_entity_poly.pdbx_seq_one_letter_code
_entity_poly.pdbx_strand_id
1 'polypeptide(L)'
;MKELRNSDCLEITLLCFIISAQMEKYANRVHTLTEERETLSHGCEKENKQFRHELKVLQPKQEVQIKEVEEMLYQEGLSEIALSSPSEQIAYLLVERSTLLQKLEARGPKPESQRCMTSKFLKEHPQENFEQNHQPLRREQEKHQEHVQQSKKNLRESHNEDLEKDKTSQNCLERNAEQVAERLRMAQEEIRRLTDELQRKEKEQSKLDSALKKAQLEIEHLKENLIKLKENDSIDLQKAKEHNQRLDEEILALRNRVRSLDSEKKVLGEVVERLKGKIHESQENKQLGNHSPGKTVGAEQREQYLSSGEKQKYQQQEDVQQLRQNLHRLQILCSSAEKELRYERGKNLDLKQHNSLLQEESIKIKIELKQAQQKLLDGTKMCSSLTAEWKHGQQKIRELELEVLKQDQSIKSQDNLKEKLAQEKSKVADAEEKILVLQQKLEHAHKVCLTDTCISGKKQLEERIKEALENEAKTKQLYQEEQQKRKLLDQNVNELQKQVRILQDKGNQLEITTSQQQSRIQQQEAQLQKYLENKKEKSDEHLKSNGELSEKLSKLQQEKEALCKEYAQLLKQMDAHMRDFNEKHHHHKVKLGRVKNLLLQEVELREKRIEHLENEVRILQHQVEKVGRSEELPKLSLLNPFGRARLGCNPPGGPFAAQVFTSLHLLLM
;
A
#
# COMPACT_ATOMS: atom_id res chain seq x y z
N MET A 1 53.93 -41.17 1.27
CA MET A 1 53.14 -41.62 0.09
C MET A 1 51.92 -42.49 0.46
N LYS A 2 51.99 -43.42 1.41
CA LYS A 2 50.79 -44.12 1.95
C LYS A 2 50.03 -43.28 2.98
N GLU A 3 50.72 -42.51 3.83
CA GLU A 3 50.07 -41.67 4.86
C GLU A 3 49.37 -40.43 4.29
N LEU A 4 49.97 -39.75 3.30
CA LEU A 4 49.31 -38.64 2.58
C LEU A 4 47.99 -39.06 1.90
N ARG A 5 47.94 -40.26 1.31
CA ARG A 5 46.70 -40.80 0.71
C ARG A 5 45.63 -41.14 1.74
N ASN A 6 46.02 -41.46 2.98
CA ASN A 6 45.06 -41.73 4.05
C ASN A 6 44.53 -40.42 4.65
N SER A 7 45.36 -39.38 4.76
CA SER A 7 44.97 -38.04 5.24
C SER A 7 43.92 -37.40 4.32
N ASP A 8 44.18 -37.38 3.01
CA ASP A 8 43.24 -36.81 2.04
C ASP A 8 41.91 -37.59 2.02
N CYS A 9 41.96 -38.90 2.22
CA CYS A 9 40.77 -39.75 2.27
C CYS A 9 39.93 -39.51 3.54
N LEU A 10 40.58 -39.26 4.68
CA LEU A 10 39.92 -38.89 5.94
C LEU A 10 39.28 -37.51 5.86
N GLU A 11 39.96 -36.55 5.25
CA GLU A 11 39.47 -35.19 5.10
C GLU A 11 38.25 -35.13 4.16
N ILE A 12 38.29 -35.86 3.03
CA ILE A 12 37.13 -36.02 2.14
C ILE A 12 35.97 -36.71 2.86
N THR A 13 36.23 -37.74 3.69
CA THR A 13 35.19 -38.45 4.44
C THR A 13 34.52 -37.55 5.48
N LEU A 14 35.32 -36.75 6.20
CA LEU A 14 34.83 -35.74 7.15
C LEU A 14 34.01 -34.66 6.43
N LEU A 15 34.47 -34.16 5.29
CA LEU A 15 33.74 -33.18 4.50
C LEU A 15 32.40 -33.74 4.02
N CYS A 16 32.37 -34.99 3.53
CA CYS A 16 31.14 -35.67 3.14
C CYS A 16 30.18 -35.85 4.31
N PHE A 17 30.69 -36.17 5.51
CA PHE A 17 29.86 -36.30 6.71
C PHE A 17 29.25 -34.96 7.14
N ILE A 18 30.05 -33.89 7.14
CA ILE A 18 29.58 -32.53 7.46
C ILE A 18 28.52 -32.06 6.45
N ILE A 19 28.78 -32.27 5.15
CA ILE A 19 27.81 -31.93 4.09
C ILE A 19 26.53 -32.75 4.26
N SER A 20 26.62 -34.04 4.55
CA SER A 20 25.45 -34.90 4.75
C SER A 20 24.62 -34.45 5.96
N ALA A 21 25.26 -34.15 7.10
CA ALA A 21 24.59 -33.63 8.29
C ALA A 21 23.95 -32.25 8.06
N GLN A 22 24.56 -31.41 7.21
CA GLN A 22 24.02 -30.10 6.88
C GLN A 22 22.85 -30.19 5.90
N MET A 23 22.92 -31.11 4.92
CA MET A 23 21.81 -31.43 4.02
C MET A 23 20.62 -32.03 4.78
N GLU A 24 20.87 -32.89 5.76
CA GLU A 24 19.82 -33.47 6.61
C GLU A 24 19.14 -32.38 7.47
N LYS A 25 19.91 -31.47 8.06
CA LYS A 25 19.35 -30.30 8.78
C LYS A 25 18.52 -29.40 7.86
N TYR A 26 18.95 -29.20 6.62
CA TYR A 26 18.21 -28.41 5.64
C TYR A 26 16.91 -29.12 5.21
N ALA A 27 16.98 -30.42 4.93
CA ALA A 27 15.82 -31.24 4.60
C ALA A 27 14.77 -31.21 5.72
N ASN A 28 15.20 -31.34 6.98
CA ASN A 28 14.29 -31.27 8.12
C ASN A 28 13.61 -29.89 8.24
N ARG A 29 14.35 -28.79 8.00
CA ARG A 29 13.75 -27.44 8.00
C ARG A 29 12.73 -27.26 6.88
N VAL A 30 13.03 -27.75 5.67
CA VAL A 30 12.08 -27.72 4.55
C VAL A 30 10.83 -28.51 4.89
N HIS A 31 10.98 -29.66 5.55
CA HIS A 31 9.85 -30.49 5.93
C HIS A 31 8.95 -29.78 6.96
N THR A 32 9.53 -29.23 8.03
CA THR A 32 8.78 -28.45 9.04
C THR A 32 8.07 -27.25 8.43
N LEU A 33 8.74 -26.48 7.56
CA LEU A 33 8.11 -25.34 6.87
C LEU A 33 6.96 -25.78 5.96
N THR A 34 7.05 -26.97 5.37
CA THR A 34 5.99 -27.54 4.54
C THR A 34 4.77 -27.91 5.40
N GLU A 35 4.98 -28.55 6.55
CA GLU A 35 3.91 -28.87 7.51
C GLU A 35 3.24 -27.59 8.07
N GLU A 36 4.01 -26.57 8.41
CA GLU A 36 3.49 -25.26 8.84
C GLU A 36 2.66 -24.59 7.73
N ARG A 37 3.12 -24.65 6.47
CA ARG A 37 2.36 -24.14 5.32
C ARG A 37 1.04 -24.89 5.13
N GLU A 38 1.05 -26.21 5.24
CA GLU A 38 -0.15 -27.05 5.07
C GLU A 38 -1.16 -26.81 6.19
N THR A 39 -0.71 -26.71 7.44
CA THR A 39 -1.58 -26.41 8.59
C THR A 39 -2.19 -25.01 8.47
N LEU A 40 -1.41 -24.00 8.06
CA LEU A 40 -1.92 -22.66 7.76
C LEU A 40 -2.94 -22.67 6.62
N SER A 41 -2.64 -23.35 5.51
CA SER A 41 -3.55 -23.48 4.36
C SER A 41 -4.88 -24.11 4.76
N HIS A 42 -4.84 -25.16 5.58
CA HIS A 42 -6.04 -25.82 6.08
C HIS A 42 -6.86 -24.91 7.00
N GLY A 43 -6.18 -24.13 7.86
CA GLY A 43 -6.81 -23.11 8.71
C GLY A 43 -7.53 -22.05 7.87
N CYS A 44 -6.86 -21.48 6.87
CA CYS A 44 -7.46 -20.51 5.95
C CYS A 44 -8.64 -21.10 5.16
N GLU A 45 -8.55 -22.34 4.71
CA GLU A 45 -9.65 -23.00 4.00
C GLU A 45 -10.88 -23.18 4.89
N LYS A 46 -10.67 -23.52 6.17
CA LYS A 46 -11.74 -23.66 7.16
C LYS A 46 -12.42 -22.32 7.47
N GLU A 47 -11.65 -21.26 7.69
CA GLU A 47 -12.19 -19.91 7.88
C GLU A 47 -12.98 -19.43 6.65
N ASN A 48 -12.47 -19.68 5.44
CA ASN A 48 -13.14 -19.30 4.20
C ASN A 48 -14.47 -20.05 4.02
N LYS A 49 -14.52 -21.34 4.40
CA LYS A 49 -15.77 -22.11 4.45
C LYS A 49 -16.76 -21.51 5.46
N GLN A 50 -16.28 -21.10 6.64
CA GLN A 50 -17.12 -20.45 7.65
C GLN A 50 -17.70 -19.12 7.15
N PHE A 51 -16.89 -18.25 6.56
CA PHE A 51 -17.37 -16.99 5.98
C PHE A 51 -18.40 -17.22 4.88
N ARG A 52 -18.21 -18.23 4.02
CA ARG A 52 -19.22 -18.59 2.99
C ARG A 52 -20.54 -19.04 3.62
N HIS A 53 -20.50 -19.76 4.75
CA HIS A 53 -21.71 -20.15 5.48
C HIS A 53 -22.40 -18.94 6.12
N GLU A 54 -21.65 -18.06 6.77
CA GLU A 54 -22.20 -16.83 7.36
C GLU A 54 -22.85 -15.93 6.29
N LEU A 55 -22.21 -15.77 5.13
CA LEU A 55 -22.75 -14.99 4.02
C LEU A 55 -24.05 -15.59 3.47
N LYS A 56 -24.13 -16.92 3.34
CA LYS A 56 -25.37 -17.63 2.95
C LYS A 56 -26.51 -17.44 3.96
N VAL A 57 -26.20 -17.26 5.25
CA VAL A 57 -27.21 -17.04 6.30
C VAL A 57 -27.66 -15.58 6.33
N LEU A 58 -26.77 -14.63 6.06
CA LEU A 58 -27.07 -13.20 6.11
C LEU A 58 -27.81 -12.70 4.86
N GLN A 59 -27.50 -13.24 3.68
CA GLN A 59 -28.13 -12.84 2.42
C GLN A 59 -29.68 -12.91 2.46
N PRO A 60 -30.34 -14.02 2.85
CA PRO A 60 -31.80 -14.07 2.88
C PRO A 60 -32.40 -13.13 3.94
N LYS A 61 -31.69 -12.86 5.05
CA LYS A 61 -32.16 -11.89 6.06
C LYS A 61 -32.16 -10.47 5.51
N GLN A 62 -31.14 -10.12 4.74
CA GLN A 62 -31.05 -8.81 4.08
C GLN A 62 -32.11 -8.68 2.98
N GLU A 63 -32.36 -9.72 2.19
CA GLU A 63 -33.44 -9.73 1.17
C GLU A 63 -34.84 -9.56 1.78
N VAL A 64 -35.10 -10.15 2.96
CA VAL A 64 -36.38 -9.94 3.68
C VAL A 64 -36.51 -8.49 4.13
N GLN A 65 -35.47 -7.90 4.70
CA GLN A 65 -35.48 -6.49 5.13
C GLN A 65 -35.66 -5.53 3.96
N ILE A 66 -35.01 -5.80 2.82
CA ILE A 66 -35.17 -4.98 1.61
C ILE A 66 -36.62 -5.05 1.12
N LYS A 67 -37.23 -6.23 1.09
CA LYS A 67 -38.64 -6.39 0.67
C LYS A 67 -39.63 -5.70 1.61
N GLU A 68 -39.36 -5.71 2.92
CA GLU A 68 -40.17 -4.99 3.90
C GLU A 68 -40.10 -3.47 3.68
N VAL A 69 -38.91 -2.94 3.40
CA VAL A 69 -38.73 -1.52 3.06
C VAL A 69 -39.38 -1.16 1.72
N GLU A 70 -39.24 -2.01 0.71
CA GLU A 70 -39.94 -1.87 -0.58
C GLU A 70 -41.46 -1.77 -0.37
N GLU A 71 -42.05 -2.67 0.41
CA GLU A 71 -43.48 -2.68 0.70
C GLU A 71 -43.94 -1.42 1.46
N MET A 72 -43.15 -0.95 2.43
CA MET A 72 -43.43 0.32 3.11
C MET A 72 -43.38 1.52 2.16
N LEU A 73 -42.40 1.57 1.24
CA LEU A 73 -42.31 2.63 0.24
C LEU A 73 -43.49 2.59 -0.74
N TYR A 74 -43.97 1.40 -1.13
CA TYR A 74 -45.18 1.25 -1.93
C TYR A 74 -46.43 1.77 -1.20
N GLN A 75 -46.58 1.49 0.10
CA GLN A 75 -47.73 1.94 0.89
C GLN A 75 -47.77 3.47 1.06
N GLU A 76 -46.62 4.12 1.14
CA GLU A 76 -46.49 5.58 1.25
C GLU A 76 -46.53 6.31 -0.12
N GLY A 77 -46.79 5.59 -1.22
CA GLY A 77 -46.89 6.18 -2.57
C GLY A 77 -45.54 6.53 -3.20
N LEU A 78 -44.43 5.99 -2.67
CA LEU A 78 -43.06 6.20 -3.14
C LEU A 78 -42.57 5.04 -4.03
N SER A 79 -43.45 4.51 -4.88
CA SER A 79 -43.15 3.33 -5.72
C SER A 79 -41.99 3.53 -6.70
N GLU A 80 -41.71 4.77 -7.10
CA GLU A 80 -40.62 5.10 -8.03
C GLU A 80 -39.22 4.84 -7.44
N ILE A 81 -39.08 4.93 -6.12
CA ILE A 81 -37.82 4.65 -5.41
C ILE A 81 -37.81 3.30 -4.70
N ALA A 82 -38.90 2.54 -4.72
CA ALA A 82 -38.92 1.21 -4.09
C ALA A 82 -37.89 0.27 -4.75
N LEU A 83 -37.73 0.33 -6.07
CA LEU A 83 -36.83 -0.55 -6.82
C LEU A 83 -35.38 -0.04 -6.92
N SER A 84 -35.07 1.13 -6.37
CA SER A 84 -33.70 1.66 -6.37
C SER A 84 -32.86 1.05 -5.24
N SER A 85 -31.54 1.22 -5.31
CA SER A 85 -30.64 0.62 -4.31
C SER A 85 -30.92 1.18 -2.90
N PRO A 86 -30.65 0.43 -1.80
CA PRO A 86 -30.87 0.94 -0.44
C PRO A 86 -30.19 2.29 -0.16
N SER A 87 -29.01 2.52 -0.73
CA SER A 87 -28.29 3.79 -0.63
C SER A 87 -29.03 4.95 -1.31
N GLU A 88 -29.66 4.68 -2.45
CA GLU A 88 -30.43 5.64 -3.24
C GLU A 88 -31.79 5.93 -2.60
N GLN A 89 -32.44 4.90 -2.04
CA GLN A 89 -33.62 5.05 -1.18
C GLN A 89 -33.34 5.98 0.01
N ILE A 90 -32.22 5.76 0.73
CA ILE A 90 -31.80 6.60 1.84
C ILE A 90 -31.53 8.05 1.38
N ALA A 91 -30.81 8.22 0.28
CA ALA A 91 -30.50 9.55 -0.25
C ALA A 91 -31.77 10.34 -0.58
N TYR A 92 -32.74 9.70 -1.25
CA TYR A 92 -34.02 10.33 -1.57
C TYR A 92 -34.80 10.71 -0.31
N LEU A 93 -34.94 9.80 0.65
CA LEU A 93 -35.65 10.08 1.91
C LEU A 93 -35.01 11.21 2.73
N LEU A 94 -33.68 11.33 2.71
CA LEU A 94 -32.96 12.42 3.37
C LEU A 94 -33.22 13.78 2.71
N VAL A 95 -33.30 13.82 1.37
CA VAL A 95 -33.63 15.03 0.62
C VAL A 95 -35.07 15.46 0.86
N GLU A 96 -36.01 14.52 0.84
CA GLU A 96 -37.43 14.79 1.09
C GLU A 96 -37.65 15.30 2.51
N ARG A 97 -37.01 14.67 3.51
CA ARG A 97 -37.01 15.13 4.91
C ARG A 97 -36.49 16.56 5.04
N SER A 98 -35.41 16.89 4.34
CA SER A 98 -34.82 18.23 4.37
C SER A 98 -35.75 19.28 3.76
N THR A 99 -36.45 18.91 2.68
CA THR A 99 -37.42 19.77 1.99
C THR A 99 -38.65 20.01 2.87
N LEU A 100 -39.14 19.00 3.57
CA LEU A 100 -40.27 19.11 4.51
C LEU A 100 -39.91 19.96 5.74
N LEU A 101 -38.69 19.81 6.28
CA LEU A 101 -38.19 20.64 7.38
C LEU A 101 -38.12 22.11 6.97
N GLN A 102 -37.62 22.41 5.77
CA GLN A 102 -37.57 23.78 5.25
C GLN A 102 -38.97 24.40 5.08
N LYS A 103 -39.97 23.60 4.65
CA LYS A 103 -41.37 24.04 4.55
C LYS A 103 -42.01 24.30 5.93
N LEU A 104 -41.61 23.54 6.95
CA LEU A 104 -42.07 23.73 8.34
C LEU A 104 -41.45 24.98 8.96
N GLU A 105 -40.16 25.24 8.73
CA GLU A 105 -39.47 26.45 9.21
C GLU A 105 -39.97 27.73 8.52
N ALA A 106 -40.34 27.65 7.23
CA ALA A 106 -40.95 28.77 6.50
C ALA A 106 -42.35 29.14 7.00
N ARG A 107 -43.01 28.26 7.77
CA ARG A 107 -44.30 28.50 8.42
C ARG A 107 -44.09 28.98 9.85
N GLY A 108 -43.66 30.24 9.99
CA GLY A 108 -43.51 30.90 11.30
C GLY A 108 -44.77 30.84 12.18
N PRO A 109 -44.65 31.10 13.50
CA PRO A 109 -45.74 30.96 14.46
C PRO A 109 -46.93 31.85 14.06
N LYS A 110 -48.09 31.23 13.83
CA LYS A 110 -49.38 31.92 13.73
C LYS A 110 -49.59 32.74 15.01
N PRO A 111 -49.92 34.04 14.93
CA PRO A 111 -50.37 34.76 16.10
C PRO A 111 -51.77 34.24 16.47
N GLU A 112 -51.85 33.52 17.58
CA GLU A 112 -53.13 33.30 18.26
C GLU A 112 -53.73 34.64 18.64
N SER A 113 -55.01 34.77 18.29
CA SER A 113 -55.84 35.95 18.45
C SER A 113 -56.00 36.28 19.94
N GLN A 114 -55.19 37.21 20.45
CA GLN A 114 -55.40 37.81 21.76
C GLN A 114 -56.48 38.89 21.62
N ARG A 115 -57.72 38.52 21.94
CA ARG A 115 -58.85 39.44 22.16
C ARG A 115 -58.44 40.50 23.20
N CYS A 116 -58.33 41.75 22.78
CA CYS A 116 -58.42 42.88 23.69
C CYS A 116 -59.90 43.25 23.82
N MET A 117 -60.48 43.02 25.00
CA MET A 117 -61.79 43.54 25.39
C MET A 117 -61.62 45.01 25.79
N THR A 118 -61.96 45.93 24.89
CA THR A 118 -62.11 47.36 25.22
C THR A 118 -63.53 47.60 25.72
N SER A 119 -63.70 47.77 27.05
CA SER A 119 -64.97 48.23 27.62
C SER A 119 -65.05 49.76 27.56
N LYS A 120 -66.09 50.25 26.88
CA LYS A 120 -66.48 51.66 26.78
C LYS A 120 -67.17 52.14 28.07
N PHE A 121 -66.81 53.33 28.55
CA PHE A 121 -67.69 54.31 29.22
C PHE A 121 -67.14 55.71 28.90
N LEU A 122 -67.74 56.45 27.95
CA LEU A 122 -68.74 57.53 28.15
C LEU A 122 -68.19 58.79 28.85
N LYS A 123 -67.86 59.85 28.07
CA LYS A 123 -68.71 61.06 27.91
C LYS A 123 -68.00 62.21 27.15
N GLU A 124 -68.66 62.59 26.05
CA GLU A 124 -68.68 63.88 25.34
C GLU A 124 -68.74 65.09 26.31
N HIS A 125 -67.84 66.08 26.24
CA HIS A 125 -67.76 67.31 25.39
C HIS A 125 -68.06 68.57 26.25
N PRO A 126 -67.79 69.83 25.83
CA PRO A 126 -67.44 70.33 24.48
C PRO A 126 -66.26 71.33 24.42
N GLN A 127 -65.80 71.62 23.20
CA GLN A 127 -65.09 72.87 22.93
C GLN A 127 -65.45 73.35 21.52
N GLU A 128 -66.44 74.23 21.44
CA GLU A 128 -66.70 75.05 20.26
C GLU A 128 -65.98 76.40 20.42
N ASN A 129 -65.29 76.78 19.36
CA ASN A 129 -64.76 78.11 19.13
C ASN A 129 -65.92 79.11 18.94
N PHE A 130 -65.79 80.33 19.44
CA PHE A 130 -66.37 81.50 18.77
C PHE A 130 -65.56 82.77 19.06
N GLU A 131 -65.27 83.51 18.00
CA GLU A 131 -64.69 84.85 18.02
C GLU A 131 -65.70 85.82 17.39
N GLN A 132 -65.98 86.91 18.12
CA GLN A 132 -66.57 88.22 17.72
C GLN A 132 -67.98 88.22 17.06
N ASN A 133 -68.93 89.08 17.44
CA ASN A 133 -68.81 90.53 17.49
C ASN A 133 -70.07 91.22 18.08
N HIS A 134 -69.88 92.42 18.63
CA HIS A 134 -70.83 93.54 18.88
C HIS A 134 -71.79 93.61 20.10
N GLN A 135 -71.43 94.57 20.97
CA GLN A 135 -72.18 95.44 21.93
C GLN A 135 -73.47 96.12 21.34
N PRO A 136 -74.28 96.97 22.04
CA PRO A 136 -74.09 97.69 23.34
C PRO A 136 -75.34 97.91 24.25
N LEU A 137 -75.13 98.35 25.51
CA LEU A 137 -75.85 99.46 26.19
C LEU A 137 -75.26 99.67 27.61
N ARG A 138 -74.34 100.62 27.79
CA ARG A 138 -74.53 101.96 28.39
C ARG A 138 -75.26 102.00 29.74
N ARG A 139 -74.49 102.37 30.78
CA ARG A 139 -74.64 103.50 31.72
C ARG A 139 -74.05 103.06 33.06
N GLU A 140 -72.84 103.50 33.38
CA GLU A 140 -72.52 104.77 34.07
C GLU A 140 -72.35 104.56 35.57
N GLN A 141 -71.33 105.25 36.09
CA GLN A 141 -71.12 105.66 37.48
C GLN A 141 -70.60 104.58 38.44
N GLU A 142 -69.31 104.61 38.73
CA GLU A 142 -68.68 105.44 39.78
C GLU A 142 -68.82 104.83 41.17
N LYS A 143 -67.67 104.42 41.70
CA LYS A 143 -67.15 104.56 43.09
C LYS A 143 -66.34 103.31 43.40
N HIS A 144 -65.02 103.43 43.27
CA HIS A 144 -64.14 103.68 44.42
C HIS A 144 -64.24 102.57 45.47
N GLN A 145 -63.21 101.71 45.40
CA GLN A 145 -62.35 101.41 46.54
C GLN A 145 -62.97 100.56 47.65
N GLU A 146 -62.88 99.24 47.46
CA GLU A 146 -62.47 98.27 48.48
C GLU A 146 -62.35 96.88 47.82
N HIS A 147 -61.14 96.33 47.75
CA HIS A 147 -60.76 95.00 48.27
C HIS A 147 -59.43 94.51 47.66
N VAL A 148 -58.33 94.99 48.23
CA VAL A 148 -56.93 94.58 47.96
C VAL A 148 -56.58 93.23 48.64
N GLN A 149 -57.55 92.34 48.86
CA GLN A 149 -57.30 91.05 49.52
C GLN A 149 -57.76 89.81 48.73
N GLN A 150 -57.96 89.92 47.42
CA GLN A 150 -58.29 88.76 46.57
C GLN A 150 -57.36 88.57 45.37
N SER A 151 -56.16 89.15 45.43
CA SER A 151 -55.13 89.03 44.37
C SER A 151 -53.89 88.20 44.78
N LYS A 152 -53.77 87.82 46.07
CA LYS A 152 -52.67 86.97 46.57
C LYS A 152 -52.98 85.47 46.65
N LYS A 153 -54.22 85.05 46.39
CA LYS A 153 -54.60 83.62 46.38
C LYS A 153 -54.54 83.01 44.98
N ASN A 154 -54.93 83.76 43.95
CA ASN A 154 -54.98 83.25 42.57
C ASN A 154 -53.63 83.23 41.84
N LEU A 155 -52.57 83.83 42.40
CA LEU A 155 -51.21 83.78 41.81
C LEU A 155 -50.33 82.65 42.37
N ARG A 156 -50.73 82.00 43.48
CA ARG A 156 -50.00 80.85 44.06
C ARG A 156 -50.58 79.50 43.65
N GLU A 157 -51.87 79.44 43.31
CA GLU A 157 -52.51 78.19 42.86
C GLU A 157 -52.20 77.90 41.36
N SER A 158 -52.18 78.93 40.49
CA SER A 158 -51.81 78.76 39.07
C SER A 158 -50.33 78.38 38.85
N HIS A 159 -49.39 78.95 39.63
CA HIS A 159 -47.97 78.60 39.51
C HIS A 159 -47.60 77.22 40.06
N ASN A 160 -48.42 76.63 40.93
CA ASN A 160 -48.14 75.31 41.52
C ASN A 160 -48.69 74.17 40.65
N GLU A 161 -49.79 74.38 39.92
CA GLU A 161 -50.33 73.40 38.97
C GLU A 161 -49.49 73.29 37.68
N ASP A 162 -48.94 74.40 37.19
CA ASP A 162 -48.04 74.37 36.02
C ASP A 162 -46.68 73.73 36.36
N LEU A 163 -46.13 73.95 37.56
CA LEU A 163 -44.90 73.28 38.00
C LEU A 163 -45.05 71.76 38.18
N GLU A 164 -46.21 71.29 38.63
CA GLU A 164 -46.48 69.86 38.82
C GLU A 164 -46.80 69.14 37.51
N LYS A 165 -47.43 69.82 36.54
CA LYS A 165 -47.61 69.32 35.16
C LYS A 165 -46.31 69.27 34.37
N ASP A 166 -45.42 70.25 34.55
CA ASP A 166 -44.08 70.22 33.97
C ASP A 166 -43.21 69.12 34.61
N LYS A 167 -43.24 68.94 35.93
CA LYS A 167 -42.54 67.83 36.60
C LYS A 167 -43.02 66.45 36.16
N THR A 168 -44.32 66.25 35.97
CA THR A 168 -44.85 64.95 35.51
C THR A 168 -44.52 64.68 34.04
N SER A 169 -44.53 65.70 33.20
CA SER A 169 -44.11 65.63 31.79
C SER A 169 -42.61 65.37 31.66
N GLN A 170 -41.79 66.03 32.49
CA GLN A 170 -40.34 65.85 32.55
C GLN A 170 -39.96 64.44 33.04
N ASN A 171 -40.63 63.91 34.07
CA ASN A 171 -40.44 62.51 34.51
C ASN A 171 -40.85 61.48 33.44
N CYS A 172 -41.85 61.78 32.59
CA CYS A 172 -42.27 60.89 31.51
C CYS A 172 -41.26 60.86 30.37
N LEU A 173 -40.71 62.03 30.01
CA LEU A 173 -39.63 62.17 29.04
C LEU A 173 -38.33 61.52 29.53
N GLU A 174 -38.01 61.65 30.82
CA GLU A 174 -36.82 61.07 31.45
C GLU A 174 -36.89 59.53 31.42
N ARG A 175 -38.02 58.91 31.78
CA ARG A 175 -38.21 57.46 31.64
C ARG A 175 -38.13 56.97 30.20
N ASN A 176 -38.65 57.74 29.25
CA ASN A 176 -38.54 57.39 27.83
C ASN A 176 -37.09 57.50 27.34
N ALA A 177 -36.36 58.53 27.77
CA ALA A 177 -34.94 58.70 27.46
C ALA A 177 -34.08 57.58 28.06
N GLU A 178 -34.36 57.16 29.31
CA GLU A 178 -33.71 56.01 29.95
C GLU A 178 -34.00 54.71 29.21
N GLN A 179 -35.24 54.48 28.78
CA GLN A 179 -35.61 53.29 28.03
C GLN A 179 -34.96 53.24 26.63
N VAL A 180 -34.79 54.39 25.98
CA VAL A 180 -34.05 54.52 24.72
C VAL A 180 -32.55 54.32 24.93
N ALA A 181 -31.96 54.89 25.99
CA ALA A 181 -30.57 54.69 26.35
C ALA A 181 -30.26 53.21 26.65
N GLU A 182 -31.20 52.52 27.31
CA GLU A 182 -31.09 51.09 27.60
C GLU A 182 -31.13 50.23 26.34
N ARG A 183 -32.06 50.52 25.42
CA ARG A 183 -32.11 49.84 24.11
C ARG A 183 -30.85 50.09 23.28
N LEU A 184 -30.33 51.31 23.30
CA LEU A 184 -29.07 51.66 22.62
C LEU A 184 -27.88 50.91 23.23
N ARG A 185 -27.82 50.81 24.56
CA ARG A 185 -26.79 50.05 25.28
C ARG A 185 -26.81 48.58 24.90
N MET A 186 -27.99 47.96 24.86
CA MET A 186 -28.13 46.56 24.41
C MET A 186 -27.72 46.38 22.94
N ALA A 187 -28.08 47.32 22.06
CA ALA A 187 -27.68 47.26 20.65
C ALA A 187 -26.15 47.41 20.48
N GLN A 188 -25.51 48.29 21.26
CA GLN A 188 -24.05 48.44 21.26
C GLN A 188 -23.34 47.17 21.77
N GLU A 189 -23.90 46.53 22.79
CA GLU A 189 -23.38 45.26 23.31
C GLU A 189 -23.52 44.12 22.29
N GLU A 190 -24.64 44.06 21.56
CA GLU A 190 -24.85 43.08 20.49
C GLU A 190 -23.89 43.31 19.31
N ILE A 191 -23.70 44.56 18.89
CA ILE A 191 -22.72 44.92 17.85
C ILE A 191 -21.32 44.47 18.27
N ARG A 192 -20.94 44.66 19.55
CA ARG A 192 -19.66 44.19 20.09
C ARG A 192 -19.55 42.66 20.02
N ARG A 193 -20.58 41.92 20.47
CA ARG A 193 -20.58 40.44 20.41
C ARG A 193 -20.42 39.93 18.98
N LEU A 194 -21.17 40.51 18.03
CA LEU A 194 -21.10 40.13 16.62
C LEU A 194 -19.74 40.48 16.00
N THR A 195 -19.11 41.59 16.41
CA THR A 195 -17.76 41.97 15.97
C THR A 195 -16.71 40.97 16.45
N ASP A 196 -16.80 40.54 17.72
CA ASP A 196 -15.88 39.54 18.29
C ASP A 196 -16.06 38.15 17.64
N GLU A 197 -17.30 37.79 17.30
CA GLU A 197 -17.63 36.57 16.54
C GLU A 197 -17.03 36.61 15.14
N LEU A 198 -17.14 37.75 14.44
CA LEU A 198 -16.60 37.94 13.10
C LEU A 198 -15.07 37.86 13.09
N GLN A 199 -14.40 38.47 14.08
CA GLN A 199 -12.95 38.32 14.25
C GLN A 199 -12.52 36.89 14.55
N ARG A 200 -13.31 36.14 15.34
CA ARG A 200 -13.04 34.70 15.57
C ARG A 200 -13.14 33.93 14.24
N LYS A 201 -14.15 34.22 13.42
CA LYS A 201 -14.31 33.61 12.09
C LYS A 201 -13.20 33.98 11.12
N GLU A 202 -12.71 35.22 11.11
CA GLU A 202 -11.52 35.59 10.31
C GLU A 202 -10.25 34.84 10.74
N LYS A 203 -10.05 34.64 12.06
CA LYS A 203 -8.93 33.86 12.58
C LYS A 203 -9.05 32.37 12.23
N GLU A 204 -10.26 31.82 12.20
CA GLU A 204 -10.51 30.46 11.72
C GLU A 204 -10.25 30.34 10.20
N GLN A 205 -10.72 31.32 9.42
CA GLN A 205 -10.51 31.37 7.98
C GLN A 205 -9.02 31.44 7.62
N SER A 206 -8.26 32.32 8.27
CA SER A 206 -6.81 32.42 8.01
C SER A 206 -6.03 31.15 8.36
N LYS A 207 -6.47 30.39 9.38
CA LYS A 207 -5.90 29.06 9.69
C LYS A 207 -6.20 28.06 8.57
N LEU A 208 -7.44 28.02 8.09
CA LEU A 208 -7.85 27.16 6.98
C LEU A 208 -7.07 27.51 5.69
N ASP A 209 -6.91 28.79 5.37
CA ASP A 209 -6.14 29.24 4.21
C ASP A 209 -4.67 28.82 4.31
N SER A 210 -4.09 28.87 5.52
CA SER A 210 -2.72 28.38 5.75
C SER A 210 -2.58 26.86 5.55
N ALA A 211 -3.59 26.09 5.97
CA ALA A 211 -3.64 24.64 5.81
C ALA A 211 -3.82 24.26 4.33
N LEU A 212 -4.69 24.99 3.62
CA LEU A 212 -4.89 24.84 2.19
C LEU A 212 -3.58 25.07 1.42
N LYS A 213 -2.86 26.14 1.76
CA LYS A 213 -1.57 26.45 1.11
C LYS A 213 -0.51 25.39 1.36
N LYS A 214 -0.48 24.79 2.56
CA LYS A 214 0.40 23.64 2.85
C LYS A 214 0.02 22.40 2.04
N ALA A 215 -1.26 22.06 1.98
CA ALA A 215 -1.75 20.94 1.20
C ALA A 215 -1.45 21.11 -0.30
N GLN A 216 -1.57 22.33 -0.83
CA GLN A 216 -1.20 22.64 -2.21
C GLN A 216 0.30 22.38 -2.48
N LEU A 217 1.19 22.80 -1.58
CA LEU A 217 2.62 22.53 -1.71
C LEU A 217 2.96 21.04 -1.66
N GLU A 218 2.27 20.28 -0.80
CA GLU A 218 2.43 18.82 -0.72
C GLU A 218 1.97 18.12 -2.00
N ILE A 219 0.84 18.56 -2.57
CA ILE A 219 0.35 18.07 -3.86
C ILE A 219 1.38 18.32 -4.96
N GLU A 220 1.98 19.52 -5.03
CA GLU A 220 3.01 19.82 -6.04
C GLU A 220 4.27 18.96 -5.84
N HIS A 221 4.72 18.77 -4.60
CA HIS A 221 5.84 17.86 -4.31
C HIS A 221 5.54 16.41 -4.71
N LEU A 222 4.33 15.91 -4.45
CA LEU A 222 3.90 14.57 -4.87
C LEU A 222 3.81 14.44 -6.39
N LYS A 223 3.35 15.48 -7.10
CA LYS A 223 3.37 15.50 -8.57
C LYS A 223 4.78 15.42 -9.12
N GLU A 224 5.73 16.15 -8.54
CA GLU A 224 7.13 16.11 -8.98
C GLU A 224 7.75 14.73 -8.76
N ASN A 225 7.48 14.09 -7.62
CA ASN A 225 7.93 12.72 -7.35
C ASN A 225 7.31 11.70 -8.33
N LEU A 226 6.04 11.88 -8.69
CA LEU A 226 5.38 11.04 -9.70
C LEU A 226 6.03 11.17 -11.08
N ILE A 227 6.45 12.38 -11.46
CA ILE A 227 7.18 12.62 -12.72
C ILE A 227 8.53 11.91 -12.69
N LYS A 228 9.32 12.10 -11.62
CA LYS A 228 10.63 11.44 -11.44
C LYS A 228 10.52 9.91 -11.48
N LEU A 229 9.49 9.37 -10.83
CA LEU A 229 9.24 7.92 -10.84
C LEU A 229 8.93 7.42 -12.27
N LYS A 230 8.09 8.13 -13.02
CA LYS A 230 7.78 7.79 -14.42
C LYS A 230 9.01 7.84 -15.33
N GLU A 231 9.88 8.82 -15.13
CA GLU A 231 11.14 8.92 -15.89
C GLU A 231 12.08 7.76 -15.58
N ASN A 232 12.23 7.40 -14.30
CA ASN A 232 13.03 6.24 -13.88
C ASN A 232 12.49 4.94 -14.47
N ASP A 233 11.18 4.70 -14.36
CA ASP A 233 10.52 3.52 -14.94
C ASP A 233 10.73 3.44 -16.46
N SER A 234 10.67 4.59 -17.15
CA SER A 234 10.93 4.65 -18.59
C SER A 234 12.39 4.31 -18.93
N ILE A 235 13.35 4.77 -18.13
CA ILE A 235 14.77 4.48 -18.32
C ILE A 235 15.04 2.98 -18.10
N ASP A 236 14.49 2.40 -17.04
CA ASP A 236 14.72 0.98 -16.72
C ASP A 236 14.02 0.05 -17.72
N LEU A 237 12.84 0.43 -18.21
CA LEU A 237 12.19 -0.25 -19.33
C LEU A 237 13.05 -0.20 -20.60
N GLN A 238 13.67 0.94 -20.88
CA GLN A 238 14.55 1.09 -22.04
C GLN A 238 15.80 0.21 -21.92
N LYS A 239 16.45 0.17 -20.74
CA LYS A 239 17.58 -0.73 -20.47
C LYS A 239 17.20 -2.20 -20.62
N ALA A 240 16.02 -2.60 -20.13
CA ALA A 240 15.53 -3.97 -20.26
C ALA A 240 15.29 -4.34 -21.73
N LYS A 241 14.74 -3.42 -22.54
CA LYS A 241 14.58 -3.61 -23.99
C LYS A 241 15.92 -3.79 -24.70
N GLU A 242 16.91 -2.94 -24.39
CA GLU A 242 18.26 -3.04 -24.98
C GLU A 242 18.96 -4.35 -24.58
N HIS A 243 18.79 -4.79 -23.34
CA HIS A 243 19.35 -6.06 -22.89
C HIS A 243 18.71 -7.25 -23.63
N ASN A 244 17.38 -7.26 -23.77
CA ASN A 244 16.69 -8.30 -24.54
C ASN A 244 17.12 -8.30 -26.01
N GLN A 245 17.30 -7.12 -26.62
CA GLN A 245 17.79 -7.03 -27.99
C GLN A 245 19.20 -7.64 -28.14
N ARG A 246 20.11 -7.41 -27.18
CA ARG A 246 21.44 -8.03 -27.19
C ARG A 246 21.36 -9.55 -27.05
N LEU A 247 20.49 -10.05 -26.17
CA LEU A 247 20.27 -11.49 -26.02
C LEU A 247 19.71 -12.12 -27.31
N ASP A 248 18.80 -11.43 -28.00
CA ASP A 248 18.26 -11.90 -29.28
C ASP A 248 19.35 -11.97 -30.37
N GLU A 249 20.25 -10.98 -30.41
CA GLU A 249 21.42 -10.97 -31.31
C GLU A 249 22.38 -12.13 -30.99
N GLU A 250 22.67 -12.40 -29.71
CA GLU A 250 23.48 -13.53 -29.28
C GLU A 250 22.83 -14.88 -29.63
N ILE A 251 21.53 -15.03 -29.39
CA ILE A 251 20.77 -16.23 -29.76
C ILE A 251 20.84 -16.45 -31.28
N LEU A 252 20.72 -15.39 -32.07
CA LEU A 252 20.83 -15.47 -33.52
C LEU A 252 22.25 -15.90 -33.96
N ALA A 253 23.28 -15.32 -33.35
CA ALA A 253 24.68 -15.68 -33.61
C ALA A 253 24.97 -17.14 -33.23
N LEU A 254 24.49 -17.60 -32.08
CA LEU A 254 24.61 -19.00 -31.65
C LEU A 254 23.88 -19.95 -32.59
N ARG A 255 22.65 -19.61 -33.02
CA ARG A 255 21.91 -20.40 -34.03
C ARG A 255 22.66 -20.49 -35.36
N ASN A 256 23.28 -19.40 -35.81
CA ASN A 256 24.14 -19.41 -37.00
C ASN A 256 25.35 -20.33 -36.80
N ARG A 257 26.02 -20.26 -35.65
CA ARG A 257 27.18 -21.10 -35.35
C ARG A 257 26.83 -22.58 -35.33
N VAL A 258 25.71 -22.95 -34.72
CA VAL A 258 25.20 -24.34 -34.70
C VAL A 258 24.95 -24.83 -36.13
N ARG A 259 24.28 -24.04 -36.98
CA ARG A 259 24.09 -24.41 -38.39
C ARG A 259 25.40 -24.65 -39.14
N SER A 260 26.42 -23.82 -38.91
CA SER A 260 27.75 -24.02 -39.52
C SER A 260 28.47 -25.27 -38.98
N LEU A 261 28.31 -25.58 -37.70
CA LEU A 261 28.88 -26.80 -37.12
C LEU A 261 28.16 -28.06 -37.64
N ASP A 262 26.84 -28.00 -37.84
CA ASP A 262 26.07 -29.08 -38.42
C ASP A 262 26.45 -29.34 -39.88
N SER A 263 26.73 -28.29 -40.66
CA SER A 263 27.21 -28.45 -42.04
C SER A 263 28.63 -29.05 -42.09
N GLU A 264 29.53 -28.62 -41.21
CA GLU A 264 30.87 -29.22 -41.06
C GLU A 264 30.79 -30.70 -40.66
N LYS A 265 29.94 -31.02 -39.68
CA LYS A 265 29.68 -32.41 -39.24
C LYS A 265 29.14 -33.27 -40.38
N LYS A 266 28.26 -32.73 -41.23
CA LYS A 266 27.75 -33.44 -42.41
C LYS A 266 28.88 -33.79 -43.39
N VAL A 267 29.74 -32.83 -43.71
CA VAL A 267 30.90 -33.04 -44.61
C VAL A 267 31.86 -34.08 -44.03
N LEU A 268 32.18 -33.99 -42.73
CA LEU A 268 33.02 -34.99 -42.06
C LEU A 268 32.38 -36.39 -42.09
N GLY A 269 31.07 -36.48 -41.89
CA GLY A 269 30.31 -37.73 -42.05
C GLY A 269 30.46 -38.34 -43.44
N GLU A 270 30.33 -37.54 -44.50
CA GLU A 270 30.52 -37.98 -45.89
C GLU A 270 31.95 -38.48 -46.15
N VAL A 271 32.97 -37.82 -45.57
CA VAL A 271 34.38 -38.26 -45.66
C VAL A 271 34.58 -39.60 -44.95
N VAL A 272 33.99 -39.77 -43.77
CA VAL A 272 34.08 -41.02 -43.00
C VAL A 272 33.44 -42.18 -43.78
N GLU A 273 32.26 -41.98 -44.38
CA GLU A 273 31.61 -43.02 -45.18
C GLU A 273 32.42 -43.38 -46.42
N ARG A 274 33.05 -42.39 -47.09
CA ARG A 274 33.98 -42.67 -48.20
C ARG A 274 35.18 -43.50 -47.77
N LEU A 275 35.75 -43.22 -46.60
CA LEU A 275 36.88 -43.99 -46.06
C LEU A 275 36.46 -45.41 -45.68
N LYS A 276 35.28 -45.59 -45.08
CA LYS A 276 34.72 -46.93 -44.80
C LYS A 276 34.54 -47.75 -46.08
N GLY A 277 34.02 -47.14 -47.16
CA GLY A 277 33.89 -47.81 -48.45
C GLY A 277 35.24 -48.30 -49.01
N LYS A 278 36.27 -47.45 -48.97
CA LYS A 278 37.63 -47.81 -49.41
C LYS A 278 38.27 -48.92 -48.56
N ILE A 279 37.98 -48.95 -47.25
CA ILE A 279 38.44 -50.04 -46.37
C ILE A 279 37.74 -51.36 -46.75
N HIS A 280 36.45 -51.32 -47.07
CA HIS A 280 35.72 -52.50 -47.55
C HIS A 280 36.27 -53.02 -48.90
N GLU A 281 36.47 -52.15 -49.89
CA GLU A 281 37.05 -52.54 -51.21
C GLU A 281 38.47 -53.10 -51.11
N SER A 282 39.31 -52.55 -50.22
CA SER A 282 40.67 -53.05 -50.00
C SER A 282 40.73 -54.38 -49.24
N GLN A 283 39.66 -54.73 -48.53
CA GLN A 283 39.50 -56.02 -47.85
C GLN A 283 38.95 -57.11 -48.79
N GLU A 284 38.10 -56.73 -49.76
CA GLU A 284 37.60 -57.62 -50.84
C GLU A 284 38.68 -57.94 -51.89
N ASN A 285 39.52 -56.96 -52.26
CA ASN A 285 40.61 -57.15 -53.23
C ASN A 285 41.75 -58.07 -52.75
N LYS A 286 41.75 -58.51 -51.48
CA LYS A 286 42.72 -59.51 -50.95
C LYS A 286 42.22 -60.95 -51.01
N GLN A 287 40.96 -61.21 -51.37
CA GLN A 287 40.38 -62.57 -51.38
C GLN A 287 40.31 -63.23 -52.77
N LEU A 288 40.74 -62.58 -53.86
CA LEU A 288 40.64 -63.09 -55.23
C LEU A 288 41.98 -63.43 -55.92
N GLY A 289 43.02 -63.75 -55.16
CA GLY A 289 44.34 -64.13 -55.68
C GLY A 289 44.77 -65.55 -55.34
N ASN A 290 44.06 -66.57 -55.82
CA ASN A 290 44.48 -67.98 -55.71
C ASN A 290 44.43 -68.68 -57.07
N HIS A 291 45.59 -68.85 -57.72
CA HIS A 291 45.85 -69.98 -58.62
C HIS A 291 47.33 -70.37 -58.57
N SER A 292 47.61 -71.60 -58.13
CA SER A 292 48.89 -72.31 -58.25
C SER A 292 49.19 -72.68 -59.72
N PRO A 293 50.45 -73.08 -60.06
CA PRO A 293 50.73 -74.53 -60.09
C PRO A 293 52.19 -74.94 -59.79
N GLY A 294 52.38 -76.21 -59.38
CA GLY A 294 53.52 -77.02 -59.84
C GLY A 294 54.54 -77.55 -58.81
N LYS A 295 54.37 -78.83 -58.45
CA LYS A 295 55.39 -79.92 -58.26
C LYS A 295 56.87 -79.53 -58.53
N THR A 296 57.91 -79.99 -57.84
CA THR A 296 58.25 -81.33 -57.31
C THR A 296 59.64 -81.29 -56.64
N VAL A 297 59.91 -82.24 -55.74
CA VAL A 297 61.24 -82.83 -55.38
C VAL A 297 62.19 -81.96 -54.56
N GLY A 298 62.79 -82.59 -53.54
CA GLY A 298 64.09 -82.18 -53.00
C GLY A 298 64.12 -82.20 -51.49
N ALA A 299 64.76 -83.24 -50.94
CA ALA A 299 65.16 -83.30 -49.55
C ALA A 299 66.13 -82.15 -49.20
N GLU A 300 66.34 -81.98 -47.89
CA GLU A 300 67.41 -81.19 -47.27
C GLU A 300 67.17 -79.68 -47.17
N GLN A 301 66.56 -79.27 -46.05
CA GLN A 301 67.17 -78.30 -45.14
C GLN A 301 66.42 -78.31 -43.81
N ARG A 302 66.99 -79.09 -42.89
CA ARG A 302 66.92 -78.84 -41.45
C ARG A 302 67.70 -77.53 -41.22
N GLU A 303 67.22 -76.69 -40.30
CA GLU A 303 67.78 -75.38 -39.89
C GLU A 303 67.24 -74.13 -40.61
N GLN A 304 66.21 -73.49 -40.01
CA GLN A 304 65.96 -72.03 -39.96
C GLN A 304 64.47 -71.62 -39.87
N TYR A 305 63.62 -72.26 -39.04
CA TYR A 305 62.26 -71.70 -38.77
C TYR A 305 61.78 -71.90 -37.34
N LEU A 306 62.64 -71.68 -36.34
CA LEU A 306 62.24 -71.62 -34.93
C LEU A 306 62.46 -70.25 -34.25
N SER A 307 62.69 -69.17 -34.99
CA SER A 307 62.93 -67.83 -34.42
C SER A 307 61.78 -66.81 -34.60
N SER A 308 60.74 -67.13 -35.39
CA SER A 308 59.64 -66.18 -35.67
C SER A 308 58.49 -66.19 -34.65
N GLY A 309 58.30 -67.29 -33.91
CA GLY A 309 57.19 -67.46 -32.96
C GLY A 309 57.34 -66.68 -31.65
N GLU A 310 58.57 -66.43 -31.21
CA GLU A 310 58.84 -65.65 -29.99
C GLU A 310 58.62 -64.16 -30.22
N LYS A 311 59.11 -63.59 -31.33
CA LYS A 311 58.86 -62.18 -31.69
C LYS A 311 57.36 -61.87 -31.86
N GLN A 312 56.58 -62.80 -32.39
CA GLN A 312 55.13 -62.65 -32.53
C GLN A 312 54.40 -62.72 -31.18
N LYS A 313 54.87 -63.52 -30.21
CA LYS A 313 54.33 -63.56 -28.85
C LYS A 313 54.62 -62.28 -28.06
N TYR A 314 55.83 -61.73 -28.18
CA TYR A 314 56.17 -60.43 -27.58
C TYR A 314 55.32 -59.31 -28.17
N GLN A 315 55.16 -59.25 -29.50
CA GLN A 315 54.30 -58.27 -30.14
C GLN A 315 52.82 -58.42 -29.73
N GLN A 316 52.28 -59.63 -29.70
CA GLN A 316 50.90 -59.88 -29.25
C GLN A 316 50.70 -59.50 -27.77
N GLN A 317 51.71 -59.70 -26.93
CA GLN A 317 51.63 -59.34 -25.51
C GLN A 317 51.67 -57.82 -25.31
N GLU A 318 52.49 -57.10 -26.09
CA GLU A 318 52.50 -55.64 -26.14
C GLU A 318 51.17 -55.08 -26.66
N ASP A 319 50.62 -55.65 -27.73
CA ASP A 319 49.33 -55.26 -28.31
C ASP A 319 48.19 -55.47 -27.29
N VAL A 320 48.18 -56.59 -26.57
CA VAL A 320 47.20 -56.86 -25.49
C VAL A 320 47.36 -55.88 -24.33
N GLN A 321 48.60 -55.53 -23.96
CA GLN A 321 48.86 -54.56 -22.89
C GLN A 321 48.40 -53.15 -23.31
N GLN A 322 48.61 -52.77 -24.57
CA GLN A 322 48.16 -51.51 -25.13
C GLN A 322 46.63 -51.44 -25.27
N LEU A 323 45.97 -52.55 -25.67
CA LEU A 323 44.51 -52.65 -25.67
C LEU A 323 43.92 -52.52 -24.26
N ARG A 324 44.56 -53.10 -23.24
CA ARG A 324 44.15 -52.93 -21.83
C ARG A 324 44.27 -51.48 -21.36
N GLN A 325 45.35 -50.79 -21.72
CA GLN A 325 45.53 -49.37 -21.42
C GLN A 325 44.49 -48.50 -22.16
N ASN A 326 44.23 -48.78 -23.43
CA ASN A 326 43.21 -48.10 -24.22
C ASN A 326 41.80 -48.31 -23.65
N LEU A 327 41.46 -49.53 -23.24
CA LEU A 327 40.19 -49.84 -22.59
C LEU A 327 40.04 -49.06 -21.28
N HIS A 328 41.09 -49.02 -20.45
CA HIS A 328 41.07 -48.25 -19.20
C HIS A 328 40.89 -46.74 -19.47
N ARG A 329 41.59 -46.20 -20.47
CA ARG A 329 41.46 -44.80 -20.88
C ARG A 329 40.05 -44.49 -21.39
N LEU A 330 39.46 -45.37 -22.21
CA LEU A 330 38.08 -45.24 -22.66
C LEU A 330 37.10 -45.30 -21.49
N GLN A 331 37.31 -46.19 -20.52
CA GLN A 331 36.44 -46.32 -19.35
C GLN A 331 36.44 -45.04 -18.48
N ILE A 332 37.60 -44.40 -18.33
CA ILE A 332 37.71 -43.09 -17.66
C ILE A 332 36.96 -42.01 -18.45
N LEU A 333 37.15 -41.96 -19.78
CA LEU A 333 36.45 -40.99 -20.63
C LEU A 333 34.93 -41.18 -20.60
N CYS A 334 34.44 -42.42 -20.67
CA CYS A 334 33.01 -42.73 -20.53
C CYS A 334 32.49 -42.31 -19.14
N SER A 335 33.22 -42.60 -18.07
CA SER A 335 32.84 -42.19 -16.72
C SER A 335 32.78 -40.67 -16.57
N SER A 336 33.71 -39.95 -17.23
CA SER A 336 33.73 -38.48 -17.27
C SER A 336 32.54 -37.94 -18.06
N ALA A 337 32.30 -38.48 -19.26
CA ALA A 337 31.17 -38.09 -20.10
C ALA A 337 29.82 -38.34 -19.41
N GLU A 338 29.68 -39.43 -18.65
CA GLU A 338 28.47 -39.71 -17.86
C GLU A 338 28.26 -38.74 -16.69
N LYS A 339 29.35 -38.26 -16.07
CA LYS A 339 29.26 -37.23 -15.02
C LYS A 339 28.81 -35.90 -15.62
N GLU A 340 29.38 -35.52 -16.76
CA GLU A 340 28.99 -34.31 -17.49
C GLU A 340 27.52 -34.37 -17.93
N LEU A 341 27.08 -35.51 -18.47
CA LEU A 341 25.69 -35.73 -18.87
C LEU A 341 24.72 -35.63 -17.69
N ARG A 342 25.14 -36.11 -16.50
CA ARG A 342 24.35 -35.96 -15.27
C ARG A 342 24.27 -34.51 -14.82
N TYR A 343 25.37 -33.77 -14.88
CA TYR A 343 25.42 -32.35 -14.56
C TYR A 343 24.49 -31.53 -15.48
N GLU A 344 24.60 -31.72 -16.80
CA GLU A 344 23.75 -31.02 -17.77
C GLU A 344 22.27 -31.40 -17.64
N ARG A 345 21.95 -32.65 -17.27
CA ARG A 345 20.56 -33.05 -16.95
C ARG A 345 20.03 -32.34 -15.71
N GLY A 346 20.85 -32.20 -14.66
CA GLY A 346 20.51 -31.44 -13.46
C GLY A 346 20.20 -29.98 -13.79
N LYS A 347 21.11 -29.33 -14.53
CA LYS A 347 20.92 -27.96 -15.01
C LYS A 347 19.66 -27.79 -15.87
N ASN A 348 19.33 -28.77 -16.72
CA ASN A 348 18.11 -28.76 -17.52
C ASN A 348 16.84 -28.87 -16.65
N LEU A 349 16.88 -29.68 -15.58
CA LEU A 349 15.80 -29.78 -14.60
C LEU A 349 15.58 -28.44 -13.89
N ASP A 350 16.65 -27.79 -13.44
CA ASP A 350 16.57 -26.48 -12.79
C ASP A 350 15.98 -25.42 -13.75
N LEU A 351 16.44 -25.40 -15.00
CA LEU A 351 15.88 -24.52 -16.04
C LEU A 351 14.40 -24.81 -16.33
N LYS A 352 13.96 -26.07 -16.29
CA LYS A 352 12.54 -26.42 -16.42
C LYS A 352 11.72 -25.94 -15.23
N GLN A 353 12.25 -26.04 -14.03
CA GLN A 353 11.60 -25.52 -12.82
C GLN A 353 11.45 -23.99 -12.90
N HIS A 354 12.52 -23.27 -13.25
CA HIS A 354 12.46 -21.81 -13.44
C HIS A 354 11.47 -21.40 -14.54
N ASN A 355 11.44 -22.11 -15.67
CA ASN A 355 10.46 -21.84 -16.73
C ASN A 355 9.01 -22.08 -16.26
N SER A 356 8.78 -23.08 -15.41
CA SER A 356 7.46 -23.35 -14.84
C SER A 356 7.02 -22.22 -13.90
N LEU A 357 7.92 -21.76 -13.02
CA LEU A 357 7.67 -20.62 -12.13
C LEU A 357 7.41 -19.33 -12.92
N LEU A 358 8.18 -19.09 -13.99
CA LEU A 358 7.95 -17.94 -14.87
C LEU A 358 6.59 -18.01 -15.58
N GLN A 359 6.14 -19.19 -15.96
CA GLN A 359 4.80 -19.38 -16.52
C GLN A 359 3.71 -19.11 -15.48
N GLU A 360 3.89 -19.57 -14.24
CA GLU A 360 2.95 -19.29 -13.14
C GLU A 360 2.85 -17.79 -12.84
N GLU A 361 3.98 -17.09 -12.72
CA GLU A 361 4.01 -15.63 -12.53
C GLU A 361 3.42 -14.88 -13.73
N SER A 362 3.67 -15.36 -14.96
CA SER A 362 3.04 -14.79 -16.17
C SER A 362 1.52 -14.90 -16.14
N ILE A 363 0.99 -16.05 -15.72
CA ILE A 363 -0.46 -16.26 -15.56
C ILE A 363 -1.02 -15.34 -14.47
N LYS A 364 -0.33 -15.21 -13.34
CA LYS A 364 -0.73 -14.34 -12.23
C LYS A 364 -0.80 -12.88 -12.66
N ILE A 365 0.25 -12.36 -13.30
CA ILE A 365 0.27 -10.99 -13.84
C ILE A 365 -0.87 -10.78 -14.84
N LYS A 366 -1.17 -11.79 -15.68
CA LYS A 366 -2.28 -11.72 -16.64
C LYS A 366 -3.65 -11.63 -15.96
N ILE A 367 -3.83 -12.30 -14.82
CA ILE A 367 -5.05 -12.20 -14.01
C ILE A 367 -5.15 -10.83 -13.35
N GLU A 368 -4.06 -10.35 -12.74
CA GLU A 368 -4.00 -9.02 -12.11
C GLU A 368 -4.26 -7.90 -13.13
N LEU A 369 -3.70 -8.01 -14.34
CA LEU A 369 -3.96 -7.08 -15.43
C LEU A 369 -5.45 -7.06 -15.82
N LYS A 370 -6.09 -8.23 -15.96
CA LYS A 370 -7.53 -8.30 -16.27
C LYS A 370 -8.37 -7.69 -15.15
N GLN A 371 -8.00 -7.91 -13.89
CA GLN A 371 -8.69 -7.29 -12.75
C GLN A 371 -8.52 -5.77 -12.73
N ALA A 372 -7.31 -5.27 -13.01
CA ALA A 372 -7.04 -3.83 -13.10
C ALA A 372 -7.82 -3.19 -14.26
N GLN A 373 -7.88 -3.85 -15.42
CA GLN A 373 -8.69 -3.41 -16.56
C GLN A 373 -10.18 -3.35 -16.23
N GLN A 374 -10.70 -4.35 -15.51
CA GLN A 374 -12.09 -4.36 -15.07
C GLN A 374 -12.37 -3.21 -14.09
N LYS A 375 -11.50 -2.99 -13.09
CA LYS A 375 -11.63 -1.85 -12.15
C LYS A 375 -11.61 -0.50 -12.88
N LEU A 376 -10.77 -0.35 -13.90
CA LEU A 376 -10.73 0.87 -14.71
C LEU A 376 -12.04 1.07 -15.49
N LEU A 377 -12.59 0.00 -16.07
CA LEU A 377 -13.86 0.04 -16.78
C LEU A 377 -15.00 0.43 -15.83
N ASP A 378 -15.06 -0.16 -14.64
CA ASP A 378 -16.08 0.13 -13.64
C ASP A 378 -15.95 1.56 -13.11
N GLY A 379 -14.72 2.03 -12.86
CA GLY A 379 -14.43 3.43 -12.55
C GLY A 379 -14.87 4.39 -13.66
N THR A 380 -14.68 4.04 -14.93
CA THR A 380 -15.10 4.86 -16.08
C THR A 380 -16.62 4.98 -16.16
N LYS A 381 -17.34 3.88 -15.90
CA LYS A 381 -18.81 3.87 -15.82
C LYS A 381 -19.30 4.77 -14.68
N MET A 382 -18.68 4.66 -13.51
CA MET A 382 -18.99 5.51 -12.35
C MET A 382 -18.72 6.99 -12.63
N CYS A 383 -17.58 7.33 -13.26
CA CYS A 383 -17.31 8.70 -13.66
C CYS A 383 -18.35 9.23 -14.66
N SER A 384 -18.85 8.36 -15.55
CA SER A 384 -19.89 8.73 -16.52
C SER A 384 -21.24 8.99 -15.84
N SER A 385 -21.64 8.17 -14.85
CA SER A 385 -22.88 8.38 -14.08
C SER A 385 -22.79 9.65 -13.24
N LEU A 386 -21.69 9.85 -12.51
CA LEU A 386 -21.45 11.07 -11.73
C LEU A 386 -21.44 12.32 -12.61
N THR A 387 -20.90 12.24 -13.83
CA THR A 387 -20.94 13.35 -14.79
C THR A 387 -22.37 13.65 -15.23
N ALA A 388 -23.21 12.63 -15.42
CA ALA A 388 -24.63 12.81 -15.75
C ALA A 388 -25.42 13.44 -14.59
N GLU A 389 -25.20 12.96 -13.36
CA GLU A 389 -25.78 13.53 -12.14
C GLU A 389 -25.38 14.99 -11.94
N TRP A 390 -24.09 15.32 -12.11
CA TRP A 390 -23.61 16.69 -12.03
C TRP A 390 -24.27 17.60 -13.09
N LYS A 391 -24.39 17.14 -14.34
CA LYS A 391 -25.10 17.88 -15.40
C LYS A 391 -26.57 18.09 -15.05
N HIS A 392 -27.22 17.08 -14.47
CA HIS A 392 -28.60 17.18 -14.03
C HIS A 392 -28.75 18.21 -12.88
N GLY A 393 -27.88 18.16 -11.87
CA GLY A 393 -27.83 19.16 -10.81
C GLY A 393 -27.60 20.59 -11.34
N GLN A 394 -26.70 20.75 -12.31
CA GLN A 394 -26.46 22.03 -12.97
C GLN A 394 -27.69 22.54 -13.74
N GLN A 395 -28.45 21.64 -14.38
CA GLN A 395 -29.71 22.01 -15.03
C GLN A 395 -30.76 22.42 -13.98
N LYS A 396 -30.84 21.69 -12.86
CA LYS A 396 -31.79 22.00 -11.80
C LYS A 396 -31.55 23.37 -11.17
N ILE A 397 -30.28 23.74 -10.96
CA ILE A 397 -29.90 25.08 -10.49
C ILE A 397 -30.42 26.15 -11.46
N ARG A 398 -30.19 25.98 -12.77
CA ARG A 398 -30.69 26.92 -13.80
C ARG A 398 -32.22 27.05 -13.80
N GLU A 399 -32.95 25.95 -13.58
CA GLU A 399 -34.41 25.98 -13.45
C GLU A 399 -34.86 26.77 -12.21
N LEU A 400 -34.20 26.55 -11.07
CA LEU A 400 -34.51 27.26 -9.82
C LEU A 400 -34.20 28.75 -9.93
N GLU A 401 -33.07 29.12 -10.57
CA GLU A 401 -32.73 30.52 -10.86
C GLU A 401 -33.81 31.21 -11.70
N LEU A 402 -34.34 30.53 -12.72
CA LEU A 402 -35.45 31.06 -13.53
C LEU A 402 -36.74 31.22 -12.73
N GLU A 403 -37.03 30.29 -11.80
CA GLU A 403 -38.21 30.38 -10.96
C GLU A 403 -38.12 31.53 -9.94
N VAL A 404 -36.94 31.76 -9.37
CA VAL A 404 -36.68 32.93 -8.51
C VAL A 404 -36.93 34.23 -9.29
N LEU A 405 -36.44 34.34 -10.52
CA LEU A 405 -36.69 35.53 -11.36
C LEU A 405 -38.18 35.76 -11.64
N LYS A 406 -38.97 34.69 -11.84
CA LYS A 406 -40.42 34.80 -11.99
C LYS A 406 -41.10 35.24 -10.69
N GLN A 407 -40.67 34.71 -9.55
CA GLN A 407 -41.17 35.12 -8.24
C GLN A 407 -40.90 36.61 -7.98
N ASP A 408 -39.69 37.08 -8.28
CA ASP A 408 -39.34 38.51 -8.18
C ASP A 408 -40.24 39.39 -9.07
N GLN A 409 -40.55 38.93 -10.28
CA GLN A 409 -41.47 39.64 -11.17
C GLN A 409 -42.91 39.66 -10.63
N SER A 410 -43.36 38.54 -10.06
CA SER A 410 -44.68 38.43 -9.40
C SER A 410 -44.77 39.37 -8.20
N ILE A 411 -43.75 39.41 -7.33
CA ILE A 411 -43.69 40.30 -6.16
C ILE A 411 -43.78 41.76 -6.59
N LYS A 412 -43.01 42.18 -7.60
CA LYS A 412 -43.09 43.55 -8.16
C LYS A 412 -44.51 43.89 -8.65
N SER A 413 -45.19 42.96 -9.30
CA SER A 413 -46.58 43.17 -9.74
C SER A 413 -47.56 43.28 -8.56
N GLN A 414 -47.34 42.49 -7.51
CA GLN A 414 -48.16 42.50 -6.31
C GLN A 414 -47.99 43.80 -5.51
N ASP A 415 -46.77 44.31 -5.42
CA ASP A 415 -46.50 45.57 -4.71
C ASP A 415 -47.10 46.78 -5.45
N ASN A 416 -47.05 46.81 -6.79
CA ASN A 416 -47.78 47.80 -7.60
C ASN A 416 -49.31 47.76 -7.35
N LEU A 417 -49.89 46.58 -7.15
CA LEU A 417 -51.32 46.45 -6.84
C LEU A 417 -51.63 46.92 -5.41
N LYS A 418 -50.77 46.61 -4.43
CA LYS A 418 -50.92 47.10 -3.05
C LYS A 418 -50.85 48.62 -2.99
N GLU A 419 -49.95 49.23 -3.76
CA GLU A 419 -49.82 50.69 -3.85
C GLU A 419 -51.10 51.32 -4.42
N LYS A 420 -51.63 50.79 -5.52
CA LYS A 420 -52.92 51.25 -6.09
C LYS A 420 -54.07 51.09 -5.10
N LEU A 421 -54.11 50.00 -4.34
CA LEU A 421 -55.14 49.79 -3.32
C LEU A 421 -55.03 50.81 -2.18
N ALA A 422 -53.81 51.14 -1.74
CA ALA A 422 -53.60 52.18 -0.73
C ALA A 422 -54.06 53.56 -1.24
N GLN A 423 -53.83 53.87 -2.51
CA GLN A 423 -54.30 55.11 -3.14
C GLN A 423 -55.83 55.20 -3.17
N GLU A 424 -56.54 54.12 -3.51
CA GLU A 424 -58.00 54.10 -3.48
C GLU A 424 -58.56 54.21 -2.06
N LYS A 425 -57.91 53.58 -1.06
CA LYS A 425 -58.31 53.73 0.35
C LYS A 425 -58.23 55.18 0.83
N SER A 426 -57.22 55.94 0.40
CA SER A 426 -57.11 57.37 0.72
C SER A 426 -58.27 58.17 0.13
N LYS A 427 -58.63 57.91 -1.14
CA LYS A 427 -59.76 58.60 -1.79
C LYS A 427 -61.09 58.29 -1.12
N VAL A 428 -61.28 57.06 -0.65
CA VAL A 428 -62.48 56.67 0.10
C VAL A 428 -62.55 57.42 1.43
N ALA A 429 -61.44 57.52 2.17
CA ALA A 429 -61.41 58.31 3.40
C ALA A 429 -61.77 59.79 3.15
N ASP A 430 -61.24 60.40 2.08
CA ASP A 430 -61.59 61.77 1.69
C ASP A 430 -63.08 61.93 1.33
N ALA A 431 -63.69 60.88 0.76
CA ALA A 431 -65.12 60.86 0.44
C ALA A 431 -65.98 60.65 1.69
N GLU A 432 -65.54 59.81 2.63
CA GLU A 432 -66.20 59.60 3.93
C GLU A 432 -66.23 60.88 4.76
N GLU A 433 -65.15 61.67 4.77
CA GLU A 433 -65.11 62.97 5.44
C GLU A 433 -66.12 63.96 4.82
N LYS A 434 -66.25 63.98 3.48
CA LYS A 434 -67.26 64.78 2.79
C LYS A 434 -68.69 64.34 3.13
N ILE A 435 -68.92 63.03 3.25
CA ILE A 435 -70.22 62.48 3.66
C ILE A 435 -70.55 62.90 5.10
N LEU A 436 -69.60 62.84 6.02
CA LEU A 436 -69.78 63.31 7.41
C LEU A 436 -70.16 64.80 7.48
N VAL A 437 -69.52 65.65 6.67
CA VAL A 437 -69.86 67.08 6.58
C VAL A 437 -71.29 67.28 6.02
N LEU A 438 -71.71 66.47 5.06
CA LEU A 438 -73.08 66.52 4.52
C LEU A 438 -74.12 65.98 5.53
N GLN A 439 -73.78 64.96 6.31
CA GLN A 439 -74.61 64.43 7.38
C GLN A 439 -74.82 65.45 8.51
N GLN A 440 -73.76 66.18 8.93
CA GLN A 440 -73.89 67.28 9.90
C GLN A 440 -74.81 68.41 9.38
N LYS A 441 -74.75 68.72 8.08
CA LYS A 441 -75.65 69.71 7.45
C LYS A 441 -77.10 69.24 7.41
N LEU A 442 -77.34 67.93 7.27
CA LEU A 442 -78.67 67.32 7.29
C LEU A 442 -79.26 67.26 8.71
N GLU A 443 -78.43 67.00 9.73
CA GLU A 443 -78.84 67.02 11.15
C GLU A 443 -79.25 68.42 11.63
N HIS A 444 -78.61 69.47 11.14
CA HIS A 444 -79.03 70.85 11.44
C HIS A 444 -80.40 71.20 10.80
N ALA A 445 -80.77 70.57 9.68
CA ALA A 445 -82.08 70.75 9.04
C ALA A 445 -83.22 69.99 9.77
N HIS A 446 -82.90 68.90 10.48
CA HIS A 446 -83.89 68.11 11.24
C HIS A 446 -84.25 68.70 12.62
N LYS A 447 -83.62 69.79 13.08
CA LYS A 447 -83.87 70.39 14.41
C LYS A 447 -85.10 71.33 14.52
N VAL A 448 -85.95 71.44 13.49
CA VAL A 448 -87.11 72.38 13.44
C VAL A 448 -88.49 71.69 13.28
N CYS A 449 -88.71 70.50 13.85
CA CYS A 449 -90.09 69.99 13.95
C CYS A 449 -90.32 69.22 15.26
N LEU A 450 -91.05 69.84 16.20
CA LEU A 450 -91.58 69.20 17.39
C LEU A 450 -93.04 68.85 17.14
N THR A 451 -93.33 67.56 17.02
CA THR A 451 -94.52 66.89 17.56
C THR A 451 -94.51 65.43 17.14
N ASP A 452 -93.78 64.55 17.84
CA ASP A 452 -94.11 63.10 17.81
C ASP A 452 -93.52 62.26 18.96
N THR A 453 -93.33 62.87 20.14
CA THR A 453 -92.73 62.21 21.30
C THR A 453 -93.55 61.03 21.84
N CYS A 454 -94.85 60.95 21.53
CA CYS A 454 -95.74 59.90 22.05
C CYS A 454 -95.86 58.67 21.12
N ILE A 455 -95.73 58.82 19.79
CA ILE A 455 -95.75 57.69 18.83
C ILE A 455 -94.36 57.05 18.68
N SER A 456 -93.28 57.85 18.78
CA SER A 456 -91.89 57.38 18.77
C SER A 456 -91.57 56.47 19.96
N GLY A 457 -92.01 56.82 21.18
CA GLY A 457 -91.74 55.99 22.37
C GLY A 457 -92.35 54.59 22.30
N LYS A 458 -93.54 54.44 21.71
CA LYS A 458 -94.19 53.15 21.51
C LYS A 458 -93.50 52.33 20.40
N LYS A 459 -93.16 52.95 19.26
CA LYS A 459 -92.41 52.29 18.18
C LYS A 459 -90.99 51.89 18.63
N GLN A 460 -90.29 52.73 19.38
CA GLN A 460 -88.98 52.40 19.97
C GLN A 460 -89.05 51.23 20.95
N LEU A 461 -90.14 51.11 21.72
CA LEU A 461 -90.32 49.96 22.61
C LEU A 461 -90.61 48.68 21.84
N GLU A 462 -91.46 48.72 20.80
CA GLU A 462 -91.71 47.57 19.91
C GLU A 462 -90.46 47.13 19.15
N GLU A 463 -89.65 48.07 18.68
CA GLU A 463 -88.39 47.81 17.98
C GLU A 463 -87.30 47.29 18.92
N ARG A 464 -87.22 47.81 20.16
CA ARG A 464 -86.37 47.26 21.22
C ARG A 464 -86.76 45.85 21.63
N ILE A 465 -88.05 45.52 21.65
CA ILE A 465 -88.52 44.15 21.91
C ILE A 465 -88.11 43.23 20.75
N LYS A 466 -88.24 43.69 19.50
CA LYS A 466 -87.84 42.93 18.32
C LYS A 466 -86.32 42.70 18.27
N GLU A 467 -85.53 43.74 18.56
CA GLU A 467 -84.07 43.63 18.70
C GLU A 467 -83.68 42.72 19.86
N ALA A 468 -84.37 42.78 21.00
CA ALA A 468 -84.10 41.89 22.13
C ALA A 468 -84.36 40.42 21.78
N LEU A 469 -85.46 40.12 21.07
CA LEU A 469 -85.78 38.78 20.58
C LEU A 469 -84.77 38.30 19.52
N GLU A 470 -84.35 39.18 18.61
CA GLU A 470 -83.35 38.85 17.59
C GLU A 470 -81.96 38.62 18.22
N ASN A 471 -81.60 39.41 19.24
CA ASN A 471 -80.38 39.24 20.01
C ASN A 471 -80.40 37.95 20.85
N GLU A 472 -81.55 37.60 21.45
CA GLU A 472 -81.72 36.32 22.14
C GLU A 472 -81.54 35.14 21.18
N ALA A 473 -82.13 35.21 19.98
CA ALA A 473 -81.97 34.19 18.94
C ALA A 473 -80.50 34.06 18.48
N LYS A 474 -79.82 35.18 18.22
CA LYS A 474 -78.38 35.21 17.89
C LYS A 474 -77.52 34.60 19.00
N THR A 475 -77.85 34.89 20.26
CA THR A 475 -77.12 34.35 21.42
C THR A 475 -77.30 32.84 21.55
N LYS A 476 -78.52 32.31 21.32
CA LYS A 476 -78.79 30.87 21.30
C LYS A 476 -78.05 30.16 20.15
N GLN A 477 -77.99 30.78 18.97
CA GLN A 477 -77.23 30.25 17.84
C GLN A 477 -75.73 30.19 18.14
N LEU A 478 -75.14 31.29 18.64
CA LEU A 478 -73.72 31.34 19.03
C LEU A 478 -73.38 30.30 20.10
N TYR A 479 -74.28 30.07 21.07
CA TYR A 479 -74.11 29.03 22.07
C TYR A 479 -74.10 27.62 21.47
N GLN A 480 -74.96 27.32 20.50
CA GLN A 480 -74.97 26.03 19.80
C GLN A 480 -73.72 25.84 18.94
N GLU A 481 -73.28 26.86 18.22
CA GLU A 481 -72.03 26.84 17.45
C GLU A 481 -70.82 26.59 18.35
N GLU A 482 -70.77 27.23 19.52
CA GLU A 482 -69.69 27.04 20.49
C GLU A 482 -69.69 25.62 21.08
N GLN A 483 -70.87 25.03 21.31
CA GLN A 483 -71.00 23.63 21.71
C GLN A 483 -70.50 22.67 20.63
N GLN A 484 -70.78 22.93 19.35
CA GLN A 484 -70.25 22.12 18.26
C GLN A 484 -68.73 22.27 18.13
N LYS A 485 -68.20 23.49 18.25
CA LYS A 485 -66.75 23.76 18.26
C LYS A 485 -66.06 23.03 19.40
N ARG A 486 -66.64 23.01 20.61
CA ARG A 486 -66.10 22.26 21.76
C ARG A 486 -66.01 20.76 21.48
N LYS A 487 -67.04 20.16 20.88
CA LYS A 487 -67.02 18.73 20.51
C LYS A 487 -65.92 18.43 19.49
N LEU A 488 -65.77 19.28 18.48
CA LEU A 488 -64.71 19.14 17.48
C LEU A 488 -63.32 19.28 18.11
N LEU A 489 -63.17 20.23 19.04
CA LEU A 489 -61.91 20.45 19.75
C LEU A 489 -61.53 19.25 20.62
N ASP A 490 -62.51 18.65 21.31
CA ASP A 490 -62.31 17.45 22.14
C ASP A 490 -61.89 16.25 21.28
N GLN A 491 -62.50 16.06 20.11
CA GLN A 491 -62.07 15.05 19.14
C GLN A 491 -60.63 15.27 18.67
N ASN A 492 -60.26 16.51 18.35
CA ASN A 492 -58.89 16.84 17.95
C ASN A 492 -57.88 16.61 19.08
N VAL A 493 -58.23 16.93 20.34
CA VAL A 493 -57.36 16.67 21.50
C VAL A 493 -57.14 15.17 21.68
N ASN A 494 -58.18 14.36 21.55
CA ASN A 494 -58.08 12.90 21.64
C ASN A 494 -57.21 12.31 20.52
N GLU A 495 -57.36 12.80 19.29
CA GLU A 495 -56.53 12.36 18.17
C GLU A 495 -55.06 12.78 18.35
N LEU A 496 -54.79 14.01 18.82
CA LEU A 496 -53.44 14.46 19.14
C LEU A 496 -52.82 13.62 20.26
N GLN A 497 -53.57 13.28 21.32
CA GLN A 497 -53.09 12.39 22.38
C GLN A 497 -52.72 10.99 21.84
N LYS A 498 -53.49 10.47 20.88
CA LYS A 498 -53.18 9.20 20.22
C LYS A 498 -51.87 9.28 19.43
N GLN A 499 -51.67 10.36 18.66
CA GLN A 499 -50.44 10.59 17.92
C GLN A 499 -49.22 10.72 18.84
N VAL A 500 -49.34 11.48 19.94
CA VAL A 500 -48.27 11.62 20.94
C VAL A 500 -47.88 10.26 21.52
N ARG A 501 -48.86 9.40 21.83
CA ARG A 501 -48.60 8.05 22.37
C ARG A 501 -47.84 7.17 21.36
N ILE A 502 -48.26 7.18 20.09
CA ILE A 502 -47.58 6.46 19.01
C ILE A 502 -46.14 6.95 18.84
N LEU A 503 -45.90 8.27 18.91
CA LEU A 503 -44.56 8.84 18.80
C LEU A 503 -43.68 8.46 20.00
N GLN A 504 -44.22 8.44 21.21
CA GLN A 504 -43.51 7.95 22.39
C GLN A 504 -43.11 6.47 22.25
N ASP A 505 -44.02 5.61 21.80
CA ASP A 505 -43.73 4.19 21.60
C ASP A 505 -42.64 3.98 20.55
N LYS A 506 -42.70 4.73 19.43
CA LYS A 506 -41.63 4.74 18.41
C LYS A 506 -40.30 5.23 18.98
N GLY A 507 -40.31 6.27 19.81
CA GLY A 507 -39.13 6.78 20.50
C GLY A 507 -38.48 5.72 21.39
N ASN A 508 -39.28 5.03 22.21
CA ASN A 508 -38.81 3.95 23.08
C ASN A 508 -38.21 2.78 22.27
N GLN A 509 -38.82 2.41 21.14
CA GLN A 509 -38.27 1.37 20.26
C GLN A 509 -36.94 1.78 19.61
N LEU A 510 -36.80 3.04 19.20
CA LEU A 510 -35.54 3.57 18.70
C LEU A 510 -34.44 3.57 19.77
N GLU A 511 -34.78 3.86 21.02
CA GLU A 511 -33.83 3.83 22.14
C GLU A 511 -33.34 2.40 22.45
N ILE A 512 -34.25 1.42 22.42
CA ILE A 512 -33.91 0.00 22.59
C ILE A 512 -33.03 -0.50 21.43
N THR A 513 -33.37 -0.18 20.19
CA THR A 513 -32.57 -0.61 19.02
C THR A 513 -31.20 0.07 18.99
N THR A 514 -31.13 1.36 19.34
CA THR A 514 -29.87 2.11 19.44
C THR A 514 -28.95 1.54 20.52
N SER A 515 -29.49 1.26 21.72
CA SER A 515 -28.70 0.65 22.81
C SER A 515 -28.20 -0.76 22.46
N GLN A 516 -29.02 -1.58 21.77
CA GLN A 516 -28.59 -2.87 21.26
C GLN A 516 -27.47 -2.77 20.21
N GLN A 517 -27.57 -1.81 19.27
CA GLN A 517 -26.52 -1.56 18.30
C GLN A 517 -25.23 -1.08 18.96
N GLN A 518 -25.33 -0.18 19.94
CA GLN A 518 -24.19 0.31 20.70
C GLN A 518 -23.46 -0.83 21.42
N SER A 519 -24.19 -1.76 22.04
CA SER A 519 -23.60 -2.94 22.69
C SER A 519 -22.88 -3.86 21.70
N ARG A 520 -23.43 -4.05 20.48
CA ARG A 520 -22.75 -4.82 19.42
C ARG A 520 -21.46 -4.16 18.95
N ILE A 521 -21.47 -2.83 18.79
CA ILE A 521 -20.28 -2.07 18.41
C ILE A 521 -19.20 -2.22 19.48
N GLN A 522 -19.54 -2.02 20.76
CA GLN A 522 -18.59 -2.22 21.86
C GLN A 522 -18.02 -3.64 21.91
N GLN A 523 -18.85 -4.65 21.61
CA GLN A 523 -18.38 -6.03 21.54
C GLN A 523 -17.39 -6.25 20.37
N GLN A 524 -17.65 -5.66 19.21
CA GLN A 524 -16.74 -5.71 18.06
C GLN A 524 -15.43 -4.96 18.33
N GLU A 525 -15.50 -3.79 18.97
CA GLU A 525 -14.33 -3.02 19.38
C GLU A 525 -13.44 -3.83 20.33
N ALA A 526 -14.02 -4.49 21.34
CA ALA A 526 -13.28 -5.34 22.25
C ALA A 526 -12.60 -6.54 21.55
N GLN A 527 -13.27 -7.14 20.56
CA GLN A 527 -12.68 -8.22 19.75
C GLN A 527 -11.51 -7.73 18.89
N LEU A 528 -11.66 -6.56 18.24
CA LEU A 528 -10.59 -5.95 17.46
C LEU A 528 -9.39 -5.59 18.33
N GLN A 529 -9.63 -5.04 19.52
CA GLN A 529 -8.57 -4.69 20.46
C GLN A 529 -7.78 -5.93 20.88
N LYS A 530 -8.46 -7.04 21.21
CA LYS A 530 -7.81 -8.32 21.51
C LYS A 530 -7.01 -8.88 20.33
N TYR A 531 -7.54 -8.76 19.11
CA TYR A 531 -6.83 -9.19 17.91
C TYR A 531 -5.54 -8.38 17.67
N LEU A 532 -5.61 -7.05 17.86
CA LEU A 532 -4.45 -6.17 17.73
C LEU A 532 -3.39 -6.46 18.80
N GLU A 533 -3.80 -6.73 20.04
CA GLU A 533 -2.89 -7.07 21.13
C GLU A 533 -2.16 -8.40 20.85
N ASN A 534 -2.87 -9.44 20.41
CA ASN A 534 -2.25 -10.69 19.97
C ASN A 534 -1.28 -10.50 18.79
N LYS A 535 -1.59 -9.61 17.85
CA LYS A 535 -0.68 -9.29 16.73
C LYS A 535 0.58 -8.57 17.21
N LYS A 536 0.45 -7.69 18.20
CA LYS A 536 1.56 -7.00 18.83
C LYS A 536 2.48 -7.96 19.58
N GLU A 537 1.91 -8.85 20.41
CA GLU A 537 2.68 -9.88 21.12
C GLU A 537 3.51 -10.75 20.17
N LYS A 538 2.91 -11.22 19.08
CA LYS A 538 3.63 -11.99 18.04
C LYS A 538 4.75 -11.18 17.39
N SER A 539 4.53 -9.91 17.11
CA SER A 539 5.57 -9.02 16.58
C SER A 539 6.74 -8.87 17.55
N ASP A 540 6.44 -8.71 18.84
CA ASP A 540 7.45 -8.59 19.89
C ASP A 540 8.26 -9.89 20.06
N GLU A 541 7.61 -11.05 19.95
CA GLU A 541 8.28 -12.36 19.92
C GLU A 541 9.22 -12.50 18.71
N HIS A 542 8.76 -12.11 17.51
CA HIS A 542 9.61 -12.13 16.32
C HIS A 542 10.82 -11.19 16.45
N LEU A 543 10.64 -10.00 17.03
CA LEU A 543 11.73 -9.07 17.30
C LEU A 543 12.78 -9.66 18.26
N LYS A 544 12.33 -10.34 19.34
CA LYS A 544 13.23 -11.03 20.27
C LYS A 544 14.01 -12.14 19.57
N SER A 545 13.33 -13.01 18.82
CA SER A 545 13.98 -14.11 18.08
C SER A 545 14.99 -13.61 17.05
N ASN A 546 14.66 -12.54 16.33
CA ASN A 546 15.57 -11.91 15.38
C ASN A 546 16.81 -11.30 16.08
N GLY A 547 16.62 -10.70 17.26
CA GLY A 547 17.71 -10.23 18.11
C GLY A 547 18.68 -11.35 18.50
N GLU A 548 18.16 -12.49 18.96
CA GLU A 548 18.97 -13.66 19.30
C GLU A 548 19.72 -14.24 18.09
N LEU A 549 19.08 -14.28 16.92
CA LEU A 549 19.73 -14.73 15.68
C LEU A 549 20.86 -13.79 15.25
N SER A 550 20.64 -12.48 15.37
CA SER A 550 21.66 -11.46 15.09
C SER A 550 22.87 -11.61 16.02
N GLU A 551 22.64 -11.87 17.31
CA GLU A 551 23.72 -12.11 18.26
C GLU A 551 24.52 -13.38 17.92
N LYS A 552 23.84 -14.47 17.54
CA LYS A 552 24.49 -15.71 17.09
C LYS A 552 25.32 -15.49 15.82
N LEU A 553 24.81 -14.71 14.87
CA LEU A 553 25.55 -14.35 13.64
C LEU A 553 26.80 -13.54 13.96
N SER A 554 26.72 -12.59 14.88
CA SER A 554 27.87 -11.79 15.33
C SER A 554 28.96 -12.68 15.95
N LYS A 555 28.58 -13.62 16.82
CA LYS A 555 29.51 -14.60 17.42
C LYS A 555 30.20 -15.47 16.36
N LEU A 556 29.44 -16.03 15.42
CA LEU A 556 30.00 -16.84 14.33
C LEU A 556 30.92 -16.04 13.40
N GLN A 557 30.59 -14.77 13.15
CA GLN A 557 31.44 -13.89 12.36
C GLN A 557 32.78 -13.62 13.07
N GLN A 558 32.76 -13.42 14.39
CA GLN A 558 33.98 -13.25 15.19
C GLN A 558 34.84 -14.53 15.19
N GLU A 559 34.22 -15.71 15.33
CA GLU A 559 34.93 -17.00 15.26
C GLU A 559 35.57 -17.23 13.88
N LYS A 560 34.85 -16.92 12.80
CA LYS A 560 35.39 -16.97 11.44
C LYS A 560 36.63 -16.08 11.29
N GLU A 561 36.56 -14.85 11.79
CA GLU A 561 37.69 -13.91 11.73
C GLU A 561 38.89 -14.39 12.56
N ALA A 562 38.64 -15.01 13.72
CA ALA A 562 39.68 -15.63 14.52
C ALA A 562 40.36 -16.78 13.77
N LEU A 563 39.59 -17.70 13.19
CA LEU A 563 40.11 -18.79 12.37
C LEU A 563 40.90 -18.28 11.16
N CYS A 564 40.43 -17.26 10.46
CA CYS A 564 41.18 -16.66 9.34
C CYS A 564 42.55 -16.13 9.79
N LYS A 565 42.65 -15.55 11.00
CA LYS A 565 43.94 -15.10 11.56
C LYS A 565 44.86 -16.28 11.86
N GLU A 566 44.34 -17.36 12.41
CA GLU A 566 45.10 -18.59 12.67
C GLU A 566 45.61 -19.23 11.38
N TYR A 567 44.75 -19.40 10.36
CA TYR A 567 45.17 -19.91 9.05
C TYR A 567 46.25 -19.03 8.40
N ALA A 568 46.12 -17.70 8.49
CA ALA A 568 47.14 -16.79 7.96
C ALA A 568 48.48 -16.92 8.71
N GLN A 569 48.46 -17.19 10.02
CA GLN A 569 49.67 -17.45 10.79
C GLN A 569 50.32 -18.79 10.40
N LEU A 570 49.53 -19.85 10.25
CA LEU A 570 50.03 -21.17 9.82
C LEU A 570 50.68 -21.09 8.43
N LEU A 571 50.06 -20.36 7.49
CA LEU A 571 50.62 -20.16 6.16
C LEU A 571 51.99 -19.46 6.22
N LYS A 572 52.13 -18.41 7.05
CA LYS A 572 53.41 -17.73 7.26
C LYS A 572 54.48 -18.66 7.83
N GLN A 573 54.11 -19.55 8.75
CA GLN A 573 55.02 -20.56 9.31
C GLN A 573 55.47 -21.56 8.23
N MET A 574 54.54 -22.04 7.40
CA MET A 574 54.86 -22.96 6.31
C MET A 574 55.79 -22.31 5.27
N ASP A 575 55.54 -21.05 4.91
CA ASP A 575 56.40 -20.28 4.01
C ASP A 575 57.82 -20.12 4.57
N ALA A 576 57.95 -19.89 5.89
CA ALA A 576 59.26 -19.83 6.55
C ALA A 576 59.99 -21.18 6.46
N HIS A 577 59.30 -22.28 6.77
CA HIS A 577 59.86 -23.63 6.65
C HIS A 577 60.29 -23.97 5.23
N MET A 578 59.50 -23.60 4.22
CA MET A 578 59.86 -23.83 2.81
C MET A 578 61.10 -23.03 2.41
N ARG A 579 61.23 -21.78 2.87
CA ARG A 579 62.43 -20.97 2.62
C ARG A 579 63.68 -21.61 3.22
N ASP A 580 63.62 -22.03 4.49
CA ASP A 580 64.72 -22.70 5.17
C ASP A 580 65.13 -24.01 4.48
N PHE A 581 64.15 -24.81 4.05
CA PHE A 581 64.40 -26.04 3.30
C PHE A 581 65.10 -25.77 1.97
N ASN A 582 64.59 -24.80 1.20
CA ASN A 582 65.15 -24.43 -0.09
C ASN A 582 66.58 -23.90 0.02
N GLU A 583 66.87 -23.11 1.06
CA GLU A 583 68.21 -22.61 1.34
C GLU A 583 69.18 -23.76 1.67
N LYS A 584 68.77 -24.68 2.55
CA LYS A 584 69.56 -25.90 2.86
C LYS A 584 69.80 -26.75 1.62
N HIS A 585 68.78 -26.96 0.80
CA HIS A 585 68.90 -27.71 -0.44
C HIS A 585 69.86 -27.03 -1.43
N HIS A 586 69.76 -25.70 -1.59
CA HIS A 586 70.68 -24.93 -2.42
C HIS A 586 72.13 -25.05 -1.93
N HIS A 587 72.37 -24.94 -0.63
CA HIS A 587 73.71 -25.11 -0.04
C HIS A 587 74.30 -26.48 -0.32
N HIS A 588 73.51 -27.56 -0.18
CA HIS A 588 73.94 -28.90 -0.53
C HIS A 588 74.25 -29.05 -2.03
N LYS A 589 73.41 -28.49 -2.90
CA LYS A 589 73.64 -28.47 -4.35
C LYS A 589 74.97 -27.80 -4.71
N VAL A 590 75.27 -26.65 -4.11
CA VAL A 590 76.54 -25.91 -4.31
C VAL A 590 77.73 -26.72 -3.77
N LYS A 591 77.61 -27.33 -2.58
CA LYS A 591 78.67 -28.21 -2.03
C LYS A 591 78.96 -29.40 -2.94
N LEU A 592 77.92 -30.09 -3.42
CA LEU A 592 78.07 -31.22 -4.35
C LEU A 592 78.69 -30.76 -5.68
N GLY A 593 78.31 -29.60 -6.20
CA GLY A 593 78.92 -29.00 -7.38
C GLY A 593 80.43 -28.78 -7.22
N ARG A 594 80.87 -28.27 -6.05
CA ARG A 594 82.29 -28.12 -5.73
C ARG A 594 83.03 -29.46 -5.72
N VAL A 595 82.48 -30.46 -5.04
CA VAL A 595 83.09 -31.82 -4.98
C VAL A 595 83.17 -32.43 -6.38
N LYS A 596 82.11 -32.31 -7.18
CA LYS A 596 82.09 -32.79 -8.56
C LYS A 596 83.21 -32.15 -9.40
N ASN A 597 83.39 -30.83 -9.30
CA ASN A 597 84.42 -30.13 -10.05
C ASN A 597 85.84 -30.57 -9.64
N LEU A 598 86.10 -30.77 -8.34
CA LEU A 598 87.38 -31.29 -7.86
C LEU A 598 87.66 -32.70 -8.40
N LEU A 599 86.66 -33.57 -8.40
CA LEU A 599 86.80 -34.92 -8.96
C LEU A 599 87.05 -34.90 -10.47
N LEU A 600 86.37 -34.02 -11.21
CA LEU A 600 86.62 -33.85 -12.64
C LEU A 600 88.06 -33.40 -12.91
N GLN A 601 88.58 -32.42 -12.17
CA GLN A 601 89.96 -31.98 -12.29
C GLN A 601 90.97 -33.11 -11.98
N GLU A 602 90.71 -33.91 -10.94
CA GLU A 602 91.54 -35.07 -10.61
C GLU A 602 91.51 -36.14 -11.71
N VAL A 603 90.33 -36.40 -12.30
CA VAL A 603 90.21 -37.32 -13.44
C VAL A 603 90.99 -36.81 -14.65
N GLU A 604 90.87 -35.53 -15.00
CA GLU A 604 91.64 -34.91 -16.09
C GLU A 604 93.16 -35.01 -15.87
N LEU A 605 93.63 -34.81 -14.62
CA LEU A 605 95.05 -34.98 -14.29
C LEU A 605 95.51 -36.44 -14.45
N ARG A 606 94.67 -37.40 -14.04
CA ARG A 606 94.96 -38.83 -14.22
C ARG A 606 94.95 -39.25 -15.68
N GLU A 607 94.00 -38.75 -16.48
CA GLU A 607 93.97 -39.00 -17.93
C GLU A 607 95.24 -38.50 -18.60
N LYS A 608 95.68 -37.27 -18.30
CA LYS A 608 96.97 -36.74 -18.80
C LYS A 608 98.16 -37.59 -18.37
N ARG A 609 98.15 -38.11 -17.14
CA ARG A 609 99.20 -39.01 -16.65
C ARG A 609 99.17 -40.36 -17.36
N ILE A 610 97.99 -40.93 -17.59
CA ILE A 610 97.81 -42.18 -18.35
C ILE A 610 98.33 -41.97 -19.77
N GLU A 611 97.94 -40.90 -20.46
CA GLU A 611 98.40 -40.59 -21.82
C GLU A 611 99.93 -40.48 -21.89
N HIS A 612 100.57 -39.83 -20.91
CA HIS A 612 102.01 -39.77 -20.81
C HIS A 612 102.67 -41.15 -20.62
N LEU A 613 102.13 -41.98 -19.71
CA LEU A 613 102.63 -43.33 -19.48
C LEU A 613 102.42 -44.24 -20.70
N GLU A 614 101.29 -44.12 -21.39
CA GLU A 614 101.01 -44.83 -22.64
C GLU A 614 102.03 -44.44 -23.73
N ASN A 615 102.39 -43.16 -23.82
CA ASN A 615 103.45 -42.70 -24.72
C ASN A 615 104.82 -43.29 -24.35
N GLU A 616 105.19 -43.32 -23.06
CA GLU A 616 106.42 -43.98 -22.61
C GLU A 616 106.44 -45.47 -22.96
N VAL A 617 105.33 -46.18 -22.71
CA VAL A 617 105.19 -47.60 -23.07
C VAL A 617 105.34 -47.81 -24.57
N ARG A 618 104.71 -46.96 -25.40
CA ARG A 618 104.87 -47.00 -26.86
C ARG A 618 106.34 -46.83 -27.29
N ILE A 619 107.07 -45.90 -26.67
CA ILE A 619 108.50 -45.67 -26.96
C ILE A 619 109.34 -46.88 -26.56
N LEU A 620 109.13 -47.41 -25.34
CA LEU A 620 109.87 -48.56 -24.83
C LEU A 620 109.59 -49.83 -25.66
N GLN A 621 108.34 -50.06 -26.07
CA GLN A 621 107.99 -51.14 -27.00
C GLN A 621 108.77 -51.02 -28.32
N HIS A 622 108.83 -49.81 -28.90
CA HIS A 622 109.61 -49.58 -30.12
C HIS A 622 111.10 -49.83 -29.94
N GLN A 623 111.67 -49.51 -28.76
CA GLN A 623 113.07 -49.81 -28.44
C GLN A 623 113.32 -51.31 -28.29
N VAL A 624 112.42 -52.06 -27.62
CA VAL A 624 112.49 -53.53 -27.51
C VAL A 624 112.38 -54.19 -28.88
N GLU A 625 111.51 -53.72 -29.77
CA GLU A 625 111.43 -54.18 -31.16
C GLU A 625 112.70 -53.88 -31.98
N LYS A 626 113.45 -52.83 -31.61
CA LYS A 626 114.72 -52.46 -32.24
C LYS A 626 115.89 -53.31 -31.72
N VAL A 627 115.93 -53.60 -30.42
CA VAL A 627 116.95 -54.46 -29.78
C VAL A 627 116.70 -55.94 -30.09
N GLY A 628 115.42 -56.36 -30.21
CA GLY A 628 115.02 -57.70 -30.63
C GLY A 628 115.34 -58.06 -32.08
N ARG A 629 115.99 -57.16 -32.85
CA ARG A 629 116.56 -57.45 -34.18
C ARG A 629 118.05 -57.81 -34.16
N SER A 630 118.70 -57.91 -32.98
CA SER A 630 120.14 -58.26 -32.89
C SER A 630 120.52 -59.47 -32.03
N GLU A 631 119.62 -60.15 -31.32
CA GLU A 631 119.95 -61.46 -30.71
C GLU A 631 118.77 -62.43 -30.79
N GLU A 632 119.03 -63.63 -31.32
CA GLU A 632 118.11 -64.76 -31.31
C GLU A 632 118.03 -65.41 -29.91
N LEU A 633 116.80 -65.82 -29.54
CA LEU A 633 116.35 -66.82 -28.55
C LEU A 633 116.02 -66.36 -27.11
N PRO A 634 115.15 -67.11 -26.36
CA PRO A 634 114.08 -68.02 -26.77
C PRO A 634 112.72 -67.76 -26.07
N LYS A 635 111.67 -68.40 -26.59
CA LYS A 635 110.40 -68.63 -25.89
C LYS A 635 110.64 -69.24 -24.51
N LEU A 636 110.11 -68.61 -23.45
CA LEU A 636 109.86 -69.25 -22.16
C LEU A 636 108.38 -69.09 -21.80
N SER A 637 107.62 -70.14 -22.08
CA SER A 637 106.53 -70.56 -21.22
C SER A 637 107.09 -70.92 -19.84
N LEU A 638 106.52 -70.41 -18.76
CA LEU A 638 106.06 -71.18 -17.58
C LEU A 638 105.61 -70.27 -16.42
N LEU A 639 104.56 -70.76 -15.76
CA LEU A 639 104.20 -70.66 -14.34
C LEU A 639 103.62 -69.35 -13.76
N ASN A 640 102.34 -69.48 -13.45
CA ASN A 640 101.68 -68.92 -12.28
C ASN A 640 102.32 -69.49 -10.99
N PRO A 641 102.54 -68.67 -9.95
CA PRO A 641 102.33 -69.13 -8.58
C PRO A 641 101.50 -68.14 -7.74
N PHE A 642 100.48 -68.68 -7.09
CA PHE A 642 99.77 -68.05 -5.99
C PHE A 642 100.72 -67.73 -4.82
N GLY A 643 100.63 -66.53 -4.25
CA GLY A 643 101.34 -66.17 -3.03
C GLY A 643 100.94 -64.80 -2.46
N ARG A 644 99.99 -64.82 -1.51
CA ARG A 644 99.53 -63.67 -0.71
C ARG A 644 100.68 -62.87 -0.09
N ALA A 645 100.62 -61.54 -0.22
CA ALA A 645 101.10 -60.62 0.81
C ALA A 645 99.98 -59.60 1.11
N ARG A 646 99.48 -59.66 2.34
CA ARG A 646 98.53 -58.72 2.95
C ARG A 646 99.17 -57.33 3.02
N LEU A 647 98.49 -56.32 2.48
CA LEU A 647 98.62 -54.95 2.99
C LEU A 647 97.36 -54.64 3.80
N GLY A 648 97.59 -54.34 5.07
CA GLY A 648 96.56 -54.18 6.09
C GLY A 648 95.68 -52.97 5.83
N CYS A 649 94.39 -53.23 5.62
CA CYS A 649 93.36 -52.34 6.14
C CYS A 649 93.32 -52.54 7.66
N ASN A 650 93.69 -51.51 8.42
CA ASN A 650 93.33 -51.44 9.83
C ASN A 650 92.02 -50.63 9.96
N PRO A 651 91.06 -51.14 10.75
CA PRO A 651 89.79 -50.49 11.06
C PRO A 651 89.94 -49.61 12.31
N PRO A 652 88.95 -48.77 12.64
CA PRO A 652 88.52 -48.61 14.00
C PRO A 652 87.28 -49.48 14.21
N GLY A 653 87.47 -50.61 14.88
CA GLY A 653 86.38 -51.35 15.49
C GLY A 653 85.86 -50.57 16.71
N GLY A 654 84.55 -50.39 16.76
CA GLY A 654 83.79 -50.01 17.94
C GLY A 654 82.38 -50.61 17.80
N PRO A 655 81.97 -51.54 18.67
CA PRO A 655 80.73 -52.28 18.52
C PRO A 655 79.55 -51.46 19.05
N PHE A 656 78.38 -51.54 18.41
CA PHE A 656 77.05 -51.56 19.06
C PHE A 656 75.99 -51.51 17.95
N ALA A 657 75.66 -52.69 17.42
CA ALA A 657 74.44 -52.93 16.67
C ALA A 657 73.68 -54.06 17.36
N ALA A 658 72.94 -53.71 18.42
CA ALA A 658 71.76 -54.41 18.91
C ALA A 658 71.15 -53.55 20.03
N GLN A 659 69.84 -53.28 19.95
CA GLN A 659 69.06 -52.29 20.72
C GLN A 659 69.34 -50.86 20.23
N VAL A 660 68.42 -50.09 19.64
CA VAL A 660 67.04 -49.85 20.02
C VAL A 660 66.24 -49.48 18.75
N PHE A 661 65.36 -50.39 18.37
CA PHE A 661 64.18 -50.14 17.54
C PHE A 661 63.17 -49.39 18.42
N THR A 662 63.26 -48.06 18.53
CA THR A 662 62.22 -47.15 19.06
C THR A 662 62.79 -45.74 19.17
N SER A 663 62.47 -44.83 18.23
CA SER A 663 62.42 -43.37 18.46
C SER A 663 61.96 -42.57 17.22
N LEU A 664 61.06 -43.12 16.39
CA LEU A 664 60.40 -42.34 15.33
C LEU A 664 58.88 -42.34 15.48
N HIS A 665 58.41 -42.20 16.72
CA HIS A 665 56.98 -42.08 17.01
C HIS A 665 56.72 -41.09 18.17
N LEU A 666 57.24 -39.87 18.06
CA LEU A 666 56.89 -38.74 18.94
C LEU A 666 57.35 -37.39 18.37
N LEU A 667 56.87 -37.07 17.16
CA LEU A 667 56.88 -35.69 16.65
C LEU A 667 55.74 -35.49 15.63
N LEU A 668 54.58 -36.02 15.99
CA LEU A 668 53.26 -35.76 15.41
C LEU A 668 52.20 -36.08 16.48
N MET A 669 52.28 -35.29 17.54
CA MET A 669 51.20 -34.69 18.34
C MET A 669 51.64 -33.24 18.56
#